data_AF-A0A1H0RLA4-F1
#
_entry.id   AF-A0A1H0RLA4-F1
#
_cell.length_a   1.000
_cell.length_b   1.000
_cell.length_c   1.000
_cell.angle_alpha   90.00
_cell.angle_beta   90.00
_cell.angle_gamma   90.00
#
_symmetry.space_group_name_H-M   'P 1'
#
loop_
_entity.id
_entity.type
_entity.pdbx_description
1 polymer ?
#
loop_
_entity_poly.entity_id
_entity_poly.type
_entity_poly.pdbx_seq_one_letter_code
_entity_poly.pdbx_strand_id
1 'polypeptide(L)'
;MINTGKSLLNRRHLRSRYFFVFYLQTCYSSGVVFGRAVKLRRSNMFIAENIFIKAPLGASYRPHDLKAISLMIKKIATILSVIILGGLTSLQAQSIKLVDPLEPIYPDTNHIEQYTNNYRQEFSLNTNADVHVLIEAAPGTTISISADINKHRVPLSSWSQLLDVPVERNTGLTGRTEIYNHQINPYVIRRAPFRIYEAIQPLKQPQLVTSNRFTALSLTIDQSLISKAGDYSCHILVKGKSWQRKAVFTIKVYPVKLPSVADQHFFYTNWFNIVQMEKRQHVERWTKDWFTMLDKYARLMAHGRQNCINIPEELLSYHDNHIALDEKRLLDFIAVFRKYGFKYFESPHLMYRGDNDDWNDPELKVFLTKRHYHTPEAKLDVDTMVHLIKNFCVKNNLEHSWLQHVSDEPKQVQAKCYREIVAQVRSIYPAIKIIEATNDRDSLAGSVDLWCPTIDDYQENQAFFDERKKHNENVLVYTCLTPGGKWLNRTLDEERLRQVYFGWAAAKYNTLGFLHWGLNQYHVPDPLQQSVVHHFAPGAALNNELPPGDTHIIYPGADGPLSSQRFESQRIGIEDYELLKMLQSKDNTAAAGIIGQIFNSYNDYNTSVQKYRLAKAQLLKALSVNSTELISK
;
A
#
# COMPACT_ATOMS: atom_id res chain seq x y z
N MET A 1 -22.23 12.95 65.56
CA MET A 1 -22.07 14.14 66.41
C MET A 1 -20.74 14.83 66.05
N ILE A 2 -20.83 16.06 65.55
CA ILE A 2 -19.89 17.20 65.67
C ILE A 2 -18.37 16.95 65.49
N ASN A 3 -17.79 17.44 64.38
CA ASN A 3 -16.76 18.51 64.25
C ASN A 3 -16.02 18.39 62.88
N THR A 4 -16.30 19.27 61.89
CA THR A 4 -15.66 20.56 61.51
C THR A 4 -14.36 20.46 60.70
N GLY A 5 -14.34 21.17 59.55
CA GLY A 5 -13.10 21.63 58.90
C GLY A 5 -13.02 21.53 57.38
N LYS A 6 -13.85 22.23 56.59
CA LYS A 6 -13.50 22.66 55.21
C LYS A 6 -14.12 24.02 54.86
N SER A 7 -13.28 24.94 54.40
CA SER A 7 -13.65 26.25 53.86
C SER A 7 -14.21 26.12 52.44
N LEU A 8 -15.26 26.89 52.16
CA LEU A 8 -15.93 27.01 50.87
C LEU A 8 -15.69 28.41 50.32
N LEU A 9 -15.07 28.48 49.14
CA LEU A 9 -14.99 29.65 48.27
C LEU A 9 -16.19 29.67 47.31
N ASN A 10 -16.60 30.89 47.00
CA ASN A 10 -17.91 31.27 46.49
C ASN A 10 -18.14 31.02 44.99
N ARG A 11 -19.43 30.97 44.65
CA ARG A 11 -20.06 30.61 43.38
C ARG A 11 -19.90 31.62 42.21
N ARG A 12 -19.86 31.03 41.00
CA ARG A 12 -20.55 31.33 39.72
C ARG A 12 -20.12 32.53 38.83
N HIS A 13 -19.51 32.13 37.71
CA HIS A 13 -19.70 32.51 36.29
C HIS A 13 -20.30 33.87 35.88
N LEU A 14 -19.51 34.62 35.10
CA LEU A 14 -19.98 35.43 33.96
C LEU A 14 -18.92 35.46 32.83
N ARG A 15 -19.43 35.63 31.60
CA ARG A 15 -18.81 35.51 30.26
C ARG A 15 -17.76 36.59 29.97
N SER A 16 -16.68 36.24 29.26
CA SER A 16 -15.75 37.20 28.63
C SER A 16 -15.86 37.17 27.11
N ARG A 17 -16.14 38.34 26.51
CA ARG A 17 -15.86 38.69 25.10
C ARG A 17 -14.73 39.73 25.14
N TYR A 18 -13.68 39.56 24.35
CA TYR A 18 -12.64 40.58 24.16
C TYR A 18 -12.80 41.24 22.80
N PHE A 19 -12.94 42.57 22.82
CA PHE A 19 -12.80 43.49 21.69
C PHE A 19 -11.37 44.05 21.70
N PHE A 20 -10.71 44.11 20.54
CA PHE A 20 -9.47 44.88 20.35
C PHE A 20 -9.83 46.24 19.71
N VAL A 21 -9.38 47.32 20.35
CA VAL A 21 -9.44 48.70 19.82
C VAL A 21 -8.00 49.16 19.60
N PHE A 22 -7.69 49.61 18.38
CA PHE A 22 -6.43 50.27 18.01
C PHE A 22 -6.51 51.77 18.34
N TYR A 23 -5.47 52.30 18.98
CA TYR A 23 -5.21 53.75 19.05
C TYR A 23 -4.04 54.10 18.13
N LEU A 24 -4.31 55.04 17.21
CA LEU A 24 -3.33 55.73 16.37
C LEU A 24 -2.91 57.02 17.10
N GLN A 25 -1.61 57.24 17.25
CA GLN A 25 -1.07 58.54 17.67
C GLN A 25 -0.04 59.01 16.64
N THR A 26 -0.37 60.12 15.98
CA THR A 26 0.48 60.83 15.02
C THR A 26 1.34 61.87 15.75
N CYS A 27 2.65 61.87 15.49
CA CYS A 27 3.52 63.03 15.73
C CYS A 27 4.30 63.35 14.45
N TYR A 28 4.21 64.61 14.02
CA TYR A 28 5.01 65.23 12.96
C TYR A 28 6.17 66.01 13.59
N SER A 29 7.40 65.88 13.08
CA SER A 29 8.29 67.00 12.69
C SER A 29 9.74 66.54 12.46
N SER A 30 10.36 67.14 11.43
CA SER A 30 11.81 67.27 11.11
C SER A 30 12.62 65.97 10.92
N GLY A 31 13.45 65.77 9.89
CA GLY A 31 13.99 66.59 8.82
C GLY A 31 15.24 65.87 8.27
N VAL A 32 15.56 66.11 7.00
CA VAL A 32 16.82 65.80 6.29
C VAL A 32 16.99 64.37 5.71
N VAL A 33 17.05 64.38 4.38
CA VAL A 33 17.42 63.32 3.45
C VAL A 33 18.92 63.44 3.13
N PHE A 34 19.67 62.35 3.18
CA PHE A 34 20.93 62.20 2.43
C PHE A 34 20.76 61.07 1.41
N GLY A 35 20.95 61.38 0.14
CA GLY A 35 20.92 60.43 -0.96
C GLY A 35 22.29 59.87 -1.31
N ARG A 36 22.31 58.66 -1.88
CA ARG A 36 23.19 58.32 -3.00
C ARG A 36 22.68 57.08 -3.74
N ALA A 37 22.56 57.21 -5.05
CA ALA A 37 22.14 56.17 -5.99
C ALA A 37 23.36 55.41 -6.53
N VAL A 38 23.23 54.10 -6.74
CA VAL A 38 24.03 53.35 -7.74
C VAL A 38 23.13 52.35 -8.50
N LYS A 39 22.75 52.80 -9.69
CA LYS A 39 22.54 52.14 -11.00
C LYS A 39 22.80 50.62 -11.12
N LEU A 40 21.86 49.89 -11.72
CA LEU A 40 22.13 48.78 -12.66
C LEU A 40 21.02 48.69 -13.74
N ARG A 41 21.42 48.32 -14.96
CA ARG A 41 20.79 48.59 -16.28
C ARG A 41 19.75 47.55 -16.72
N ARG A 42 18.69 48.07 -17.35
CA ARG A 42 17.86 47.60 -18.48
C ARG A 42 17.90 46.12 -18.90
N SER A 43 16.72 45.48 -18.97
CA SER A 43 16.00 45.21 -20.24
C SER A 43 14.68 44.46 -20.00
N ASN A 44 13.53 45.09 -20.27
CA ASN A 44 12.41 44.59 -21.09
C ASN A 44 11.10 45.37 -20.86
N MET A 45 10.83 46.26 -21.82
CA MET A 45 9.55 46.51 -22.50
C MET A 45 8.26 46.42 -21.66
N PHE A 46 7.83 47.56 -21.11
CA PHE A 46 6.42 47.79 -20.75
C PHE A 46 5.73 48.52 -21.90
N ILE A 47 4.63 47.94 -22.39
CA ILE A 47 3.65 48.61 -23.24
C ILE A 47 2.94 49.64 -22.36
N ALA A 48 3.20 50.92 -22.59
CA ALA A 48 2.42 52.01 -22.00
C ALA A 48 1.38 52.46 -23.04
N GLU A 49 0.12 52.12 -22.82
CA GLU A 49 -0.99 52.76 -23.53
C GLU A 49 -1.16 54.18 -22.96
N ASN A 50 -0.85 55.19 -23.78
CA ASN A 50 -1.08 56.59 -23.46
C ASN A 50 -2.58 56.90 -23.57
N ILE A 51 -3.25 57.19 -22.45
CA ILE A 51 -4.57 57.82 -22.45
C ILE A 51 -4.36 59.34 -22.55
N PHE A 52 -4.57 59.91 -23.74
CA PHE A 52 -4.65 61.36 -23.92
C PHE A 52 -6.05 61.86 -23.51
N ILE A 53 -6.12 62.68 -22.46
CA ILE A 53 -7.31 63.48 -22.16
C ILE A 53 -7.09 64.89 -22.72
N LYS A 54 -7.80 65.24 -23.78
CA LYS A 54 -7.88 66.63 -24.30
C LYS A 54 -8.78 67.44 -23.36
N ALA A 55 -8.24 68.46 -22.69
CA ALA A 55 -9.03 69.46 -21.97
C ALA A 55 -9.22 70.72 -22.86
N PRO A 56 -10.40 71.37 -22.86
CA PRO A 56 -10.59 72.62 -23.59
C PRO A 56 -9.80 73.76 -22.91
N LEU A 57 -9.22 74.65 -23.71
CA LEU A 57 -8.57 75.87 -23.24
C LEU A 57 -9.60 76.79 -22.57
N GLY A 58 -9.38 77.12 -21.30
CA GLY A 58 -10.06 78.19 -20.59
C GLY A 58 -11.04 77.75 -19.49
N ALA A 59 -10.54 77.18 -18.39
CA ALA A 59 -11.28 77.13 -17.12
C ALA A 59 -10.31 77.08 -15.93
N SER A 60 -10.43 78.03 -15.01
CA SER A 60 -9.71 78.05 -13.73
C SER A 60 -10.37 77.06 -12.76
N TYR A 61 -9.74 75.92 -12.49
CA TYR A 61 -10.22 74.97 -11.49
C TYR A 61 -9.74 75.36 -10.09
N ARG A 62 -10.65 75.38 -9.11
CA ARG A 62 -10.32 75.66 -7.70
C ARG A 62 -9.62 74.44 -7.08
N PRO A 63 -8.80 74.60 -6.02
CA PRO A 63 -8.03 73.51 -5.41
C PRO A 63 -8.83 72.28 -4.94
N HIS A 64 -10.15 72.44 -4.76
CA HIS A 64 -11.06 71.34 -4.41
C HIS A 64 -11.31 70.36 -5.57
N ASP A 65 -11.24 70.80 -6.83
CA ASP A 65 -11.53 69.97 -8.00
C ASP A 65 -10.36 69.01 -8.34
N LEU A 66 -9.13 69.43 -8.08
CA LEU A 66 -7.92 68.59 -8.28
C LEU A 66 -7.86 67.41 -7.30
N LYS A 67 -8.35 67.59 -6.06
CA LYS A 67 -8.48 66.48 -5.08
C LYS A 67 -9.56 65.49 -5.49
N ALA A 68 -10.68 65.96 -6.05
CA ALA A 68 -11.75 65.09 -6.55
C ALA A 68 -11.27 64.25 -7.75
N ILE A 69 -10.55 64.87 -8.69
CA ILE A 69 -9.97 64.18 -9.86
C ILE A 69 -8.89 63.17 -9.42
N SER A 70 -8.02 63.51 -8.47
CA SER A 70 -7.03 62.56 -7.92
C SER A 70 -7.69 61.37 -7.21
N LEU A 71 -8.78 61.60 -6.47
CA LEU A 71 -9.51 60.54 -5.79
C LEU A 71 -10.27 59.65 -6.78
N MET A 72 -10.78 60.23 -7.88
CA MET A 72 -11.44 59.50 -8.96
C MET A 72 -10.43 58.65 -9.74
N ILE A 73 -9.24 59.17 -10.06
CA ILE A 73 -8.15 58.41 -10.70
C ILE A 73 -7.66 57.30 -9.78
N LYS A 74 -7.51 57.55 -8.47
CA LYS A 74 -7.17 56.49 -7.49
C LYS A 74 -8.26 55.43 -7.40
N LYS A 75 -9.55 55.80 -7.39
CA LYS A 75 -10.65 54.84 -7.40
C LYS A 75 -10.70 54.04 -8.69
N ILE A 76 -10.50 54.67 -9.85
CA ILE A 76 -10.44 53.98 -11.15
C ILE A 76 -9.22 53.07 -11.21
N ALA A 77 -8.05 53.48 -10.71
CA ALA A 77 -6.85 52.64 -10.62
C ALA A 77 -7.00 51.49 -9.62
N THR A 78 -7.71 51.68 -8.49
CA THR A 78 -8.04 50.60 -7.55
C THR A 78 -9.08 49.65 -8.14
N ILE A 79 -10.08 50.17 -8.87
CA ILE A 79 -11.08 49.34 -9.57
C ILE A 79 -10.44 48.58 -10.73
N LEU A 80 -9.54 49.18 -11.51
CA LEU A 80 -8.74 48.50 -12.52
C LEU A 80 -7.76 47.50 -11.91
N SER A 81 -7.13 47.80 -10.76
CA SER A 81 -6.32 46.83 -10.03
C SER A 81 -7.14 45.65 -9.52
N VAL A 82 -8.37 45.88 -9.06
CA VAL A 82 -9.31 44.83 -8.61
C VAL A 82 -9.95 44.09 -9.79
N ILE A 83 -10.09 44.71 -10.95
CA ILE A 83 -10.54 44.06 -12.20
C ILE A 83 -9.37 43.35 -12.90
N ILE A 84 -8.12 43.76 -12.71
CA ILE A 84 -6.95 43.04 -13.22
C ILE A 84 -6.59 41.90 -12.25
N LEU A 85 -6.72 42.07 -10.92
CA LEU A 85 -6.60 40.96 -9.95
C LEU A 85 -7.84 40.05 -9.90
N GLY A 86 -9.03 40.56 -10.21
CA GLY A 86 -10.29 39.79 -10.23
C GLY A 86 -10.71 39.30 -11.62
N GLY A 87 -10.13 39.86 -12.67
CA GLY A 87 -10.36 39.52 -14.09
C GLY A 87 -9.18 38.80 -14.75
N LEU A 88 -8.02 38.70 -14.09
CA LEU A 88 -7.27 37.45 -14.07
C LEU A 88 -8.09 36.44 -13.26
N THR A 89 -9.25 36.07 -13.80
CA THR A 89 -9.76 34.72 -13.57
C THR A 89 -8.53 33.83 -13.73
N SER A 90 -8.17 33.10 -12.67
CA SER A 90 -7.19 32.04 -12.76
C SER A 90 -7.51 31.34 -14.08
N LEU A 91 -6.58 31.35 -15.05
CA LEU A 91 -6.59 30.31 -16.07
C LEU A 91 -6.65 29.03 -15.25
N GLN A 92 -7.85 28.48 -15.06
CA GLN A 92 -8.06 27.35 -14.17
C GLN A 92 -7.10 26.30 -14.70
N ALA A 93 -6.13 25.92 -13.88
CA ALA A 93 -5.10 24.99 -14.30
C ALA A 93 -5.82 23.72 -14.75
N GLN A 94 -5.85 23.52 -16.06
CA GLN A 94 -6.50 22.41 -16.76
C GLN A 94 -5.38 21.66 -17.44
N SER A 95 -4.79 20.74 -16.68
CA SER A 95 -3.65 19.97 -17.12
C SER A 95 -3.95 18.48 -16.95
N ILE A 96 -3.32 17.67 -17.79
CA ILE A 96 -3.27 16.22 -17.59
C ILE A 96 -1.81 15.82 -17.62
N LYS A 97 -1.46 14.87 -16.75
CA LYS A 97 -0.13 14.31 -16.62
C LYS A 97 -0.23 12.80 -16.52
N LEU A 98 0.70 12.10 -17.18
CA LEU A 98 0.92 10.69 -16.98
C LEU A 98 1.95 10.51 -15.88
N VAL A 99 1.64 9.62 -14.94
CA VAL A 99 2.44 9.37 -13.76
C VAL A 99 2.69 7.87 -13.65
N ASP A 100 3.91 7.49 -13.27
CA ASP A 100 4.25 6.10 -12.97
C ASP A 100 3.38 5.60 -11.80
N PRO A 101 2.81 4.39 -11.87
CA PRO A 101 2.04 3.84 -10.76
C PRO A 101 2.75 3.76 -9.40
N LEU A 102 4.10 3.79 -9.39
CA LEU A 102 4.92 3.76 -8.19
C LEU A 102 5.21 5.15 -7.59
N GLU A 103 4.74 6.23 -8.21
CA GLU A 103 4.86 7.57 -7.64
C GLU A 103 3.66 7.88 -6.74
N PRO A 104 3.87 8.39 -5.52
CA PRO A 104 2.77 8.82 -4.67
C PRO A 104 2.12 10.08 -5.26
N ILE A 105 0.79 10.03 -5.39
CA ILE A 105 -0.01 11.16 -5.88
C ILE A 105 -1.09 11.53 -4.88
N TYR A 106 -1.35 12.83 -4.79
CA TYR A 106 -2.17 13.43 -3.73
C TYR A 106 -3.36 14.22 -4.31
N PRO A 107 -4.49 14.33 -3.59
CA PRO A 107 -5.65 15.10 -4.05
C PRO A 107 -5.42 16.62 -4.06
N ASP A 108 -4.42 17.12 -3.31
CA ASP A 108 -4.24 18.55 -3.01
C ASP A 108 -3.04 19.19 -3.70
N THR A 109 -1.82 18.63 -3.57
CA THR A 109 -0.58 19.18 -4.12
C THR A 109 0.31 18.09 -4.70
N ASN A 110 0.81 18.30 -5.92
CA ASN A 110 1.73 17.38 -6.61
C ASN A 110 2.82 18.18 -7.35
N HIS A 111 3.99 17.55 -7.55
CA HIS A 111 5.11 18.07 -8.36
C HIS A 111 4.87 17.85 -9.86
N ILE A 112 3.80 18.45 -10.40
CA ILE A 112 3.34 18.23 -11.78
C ILE A 112 4.38 18.55 -12.86
N GLU A 113 5.38 19.37 -12.54
CA GLU A 113 6.52 19.69 -13.38
C GLU A 113 7.43 18.49 -13.66
N GLN A 114 7.43 17.49 -12.77
CA GLN A 114 8.18 16.25 -12.92
C GLN A 114 7.45 15.23 -13.81
N TYR A 115 6.17 15.46 -14.09
CA TYR A 115 5.34 14.56 -14.87
C TYR A 115 5.20 15.00 -16.34
N THR A 116 4.94 14.03 -17.20
CA THR A 116 4.94 14.20 -18.66
C THR A 116 3.59 13.86 -19.28
N ASN A 117 3.30 14.39 -20.46
CA ASN A 117 2.14 13.96 -21.25
C ASN A 117 2.50 12.81 -22.20
N ASN A 118 3.79 12.48 -22.32
CA ASN A 118 4.30 11.36 -23.10
C ASN A 118 5.14 10.51 -22.16
N TYR A 119 4.61 9.36 -21.76
CA TYR A 119 5.26 8.47 -20.80
C TYR A 119 5.53 7.13 -21.46
N ARG A 120 6.71 6.55 -21.22
CA ARG A 120 7.12 5.26 -21.75
C ARG A 120 7.47 4.31 -20.62
N GLN A 121 7.03 3.06 -20.75
CA GLN A 121 7.38 2.00 -19.79
C GLN A 121 7.53 0.64 -20.48
N GLU A 122 8.40 -0.18 -19.91
CA GLU A 122 8.76 -1.53 -20.34
C GLU A 122 8.01 -2.62 -19.56
N PHE A 123 7.54 -3.64 -20.28
CA PHE A 123 6.74 -4.74 -19.76
C PHE A 123 7.19 -6.09 -20.38
N SER A 124 6.89 -7.17 -19.66
CA SER A 124 6.98 -8.55 -20.17
C SER A 124 5.70 -8.96 -20.91
N LEU A 125 5.73 -10.08 -21.62
CA LEU A 125 4.51 -10.77 -22.04
C LEU A 125 3.76 -11.29 -20.81
N ASN A 126 2.44 -11.41 -20.94
CA ASN A 126 1.51 -11.84 -19.91
C ASN A 126 1.41 -10.91 -18.68
N THR A 127 1.66 -9.61 -18.87
CA THR A 127 1.40 -8.59 -17.86
C THR A 127 0.47 -7.52 -18.42
N ASN A 128 -0.31 -6.90 -17.55
CA ASN A 128 -1.01 -5.68 -17.89
C ASN A 128 -0.04 -4.49 -17.87
N ALA A 129 -0.34 -3.47 -18.68
CA ALA A 129 0.43 -2.22 -18.69
C ALA A 129 -0.37 -1.10 -18.02
N ASP A 130 0.14 -0.64 -16.88
CA ASP A 130 -0.53 0.34 -16.02
C ASP A 130 0.12 1.73 -16.13
N VAL A 131 -0.71 2.78 -16.14
CA VAL A 131 -0.29 4.18 -16.01
C VAL A 131 -1.35 4.98 -15.26
N HIS A 132 -0.92 5.95 -14.45
CA HIS A 132 -1.86 6.90 -13.85
C HIS A 132 -2.06 8.13 -14.74
N VAL A 133 -3.30 8.60 -14.79
CA VAL A 133 -3.70 9.85 -15.43
C VAL A 133 -4.10 10.82 -14.33
N LEU A 134 -3.22 11.76 -14.01
CA LEU A 134 -3.45 12.82 -13.05
C LEU A 134 -4.03 14.04 -13.76
N ILE A 135 -5.21 14.46 -13.34
CA ILE A 135 -5.97 15.54 -13.96
C ILE A 135 -6.07 16.69 -12.96
N GLU A 136 -5.54 17.85 -13.31
CA GLU A 136 -5.75 19.08 -12.56
C GLU A 136 -6.96 19.81 -13.15
N ALA A 137 -7.98 20.01 -12.31
CA ALA A 137 -9.17 20.77 -12.67
C ALA A 137 -9.86 21.29 -11.40
N ALA A 138 -10.66 22.35 -11.52
CA ALA A 138 -11.45 22.83 -10.39
C ALA A 138 -12.42 21.73 -9.91
N PRO A 139 -12.64 21.57 -8.59
CA PRO A 139 -13.71 20.71 -8.08
C PRO A 139 -15.06 21.04 -8.69
N GLY A 140 -15.89 20.03 -8.94
CA GLY A 140 -17.18 20.15 -9.62
C GLY A 140 -17.07 20.15 -11.15
N THR A 141 -15.86 20.00 -11.72
CA THR A 141 -15.70 19.94 -13.18
C THR A 141 -16.13 18.57 -13.69
N THR A 142 -17.09 18.54 -14.61
CA THR A 142 -17.42 17.34 -15.37
C THR A 142 -16.35 17.10 -16.43
N ILE A 143 -15.76 15.91 -16.40
CA ILE A 143 -14.81 15.43 -17.40
C ILE A 143 -15.30 14.11 -18.01
N SER A 144 -14.87 13.85 -19.24
CA SER A 144 -15.05 12.56 -19.91
C SER A 144 -13.69 12.03 -20.35
N ILE A 145 -13.51 10.72 -20.27
CA ILE A 145 -12.26 10.04 -20.56
C ILE A 145 -12.43 9.01 -21.67
N SER A 146 -11.36 8.81 -22.43
CA SER A 146 -11.30 7.79 -23.47
C SER A 146 -9.83 7.51 -23.82
N ALA A 147 -9.54 6.29 -24.25
CA ALA A 147 -8.24 5.95 -24.82
C ALA A 147 -8.39 5.05 -26.04
N ASP A 148 -7.41 5.12 -26.95
CA ASP A 148 -7.32 4.30 -28.14
C ASP A 148 -5.91 3.70 -28.24
N ILE A 149 -5.82 2.39 -28.44
CA ILE A 149 -4.55 1.66 -28.64
C ILE A 149 -4.63 0.89 -29.95
N ASN A 150 -3.65 1.03 -30.83
CA ASN A 150 -3.64 0.39 -32.16
C ASN A 150 -4.95 0.58 -32.95
N LYS A 151 -5.57 1.77 -32.89
CA LYS A 151 -6.87 2.11 -33.49
C LYS A 151 -8.09 1.37 -32.88
N HIS A 152 -7.91 0.65 -31.78
CA HIS A 152 -8.99 0.04 -31.01
C HIS A 152 -9.31 0.90 -29.78
N ARG A 153 -10.61 1.08 -29.51
CA ARG A 153 -11.09 1.73 -28.29
C ARG A 153 -10.72 0.86 -27.09
N VAL A 154 -10.00 1.43 -26.13
CA VAL A 154 -9.75 0.79 -24.84
C VAL A 154 -11.09 0.71 -24.08
N PRO A 155 -11.49 -0.45 -23.55
CA PRO A 155 -12.77 -0.62 -22.87
C PRO A 155 -12.82 0.19 -21.56
N LEU A 156 -14.03 0.57 -21.14
CA LEU A 156 -14.21 1.30 -19.87
C LEU A 156 -13.73 0.49 -18.66
N SER A 157 -13.80 -0.84 -18.71
CA SER A 157 -13.31 -1.74 -17.67
C SER A 157 -11.79 -1.64 -17.40
N SER A 158 -11.02 -1.05 -18.33
CA SER A 158 -9.60 -0.73 -18.14
C SER A 158 -9.35 0.53 -17.32
N TRP A 159 -10.40 1.27 -16.95
CA TRP A 159 -10.30 2.51 -16.21
C TRP A 159 -10.81 2.36 -14.79
N SER A 160 -10.02 2.89 -13.86
CA SER A 160 -10.40 3.00 -12.45
C SER A 160 -10.16 4.42 -11.95
N GLN A 161 -11.02 4.90 -11.06
CA GLN A 161 -10.73 6.05 -10.23
C GLN A 161 -9.87 5.63 -9.04
N LEU A 162 -8.83 6.42 -8.75
CA LEU A 162 -8.10 6.28 -7.50
C LEU A 162 -8.83 7.09 -6.43
N LEU A 163 -9.21 6.43 -5.35
CA LEU A 163 -9.79 7.06 -4.18
C LEU A 163 -8.69 7.37 -3.19
N ASP A 164 -8.71 8.58 -2.64
CA ASP A 164 -7.77 8.98 -1.61
C ASP A 164 -8.21 8.52 -0.22
N VAL A 165 -7.24 8.16 0.60
CA VAL A 165 -7.41 7.72 1.99
C VAL A 165 -6.58 8.60 2.92
N PRO A 166 -6.98 8.80 4.18
CA PRO A 166 -6.21 9.61 5.12
C PRO A 166 -4.98 8.87 5.62
N VAL A 167 -3.97 9.66 5.98
CA VAL A 167 -2.87 9.29 6.86
C VAL A 167 -2.91 10.28 8.02
N GLU A 168 -3.49 9.84 9.13
CA GLU A 168 -3.76 10.67 10.30
C GLU A 168 -2.51 10.89 11.13
N ARG A 169 -1.64 9.88 11.17
CA ARG A 169 -0.34 9.90 11.85
C ARG A 169 0.68 9.14 11.03
N ASN A 170 1.93 9.59 11.12
CA ASN A 170 3.03 8.90 10.47
C ASN A 170 3.43 7.64 11.24
N THR A 171 3.96 6.66 10.51
CA THR A 171 4.65 5.49 11.02
C THR A 171 5.88 5.92 11.84
N GLY A 172 6.07 5.32 13.01
CA GLY A 172 7.19 5.61 13.92
C GLY A 172 8.54 5.11 13.41
N LEU A 173 9.63 5.61 14.01
CA LEU A 173 11.00 5.29 13.59
C LEU A 173 11.36 3.80 13.77
N THR A 174 10.82 3.15 14.80
CA THR A 174 11.06 1.72 15.10
C THR A 174 9.86 0.85 14.72
N GLY A 175 8.67 1.44 14.60
CA GLY A 175 7.40 0.77 14.32
C GLY A 175 6.23 1.58 14.92
N ARG A 176 5.00 1.05 14.84
CA ARG A 176 3.75 1.71 15.32
C ARG A 176 3.61 3.12 14.72
N THR A 177 2.84 4.00 15.34
CA THR A 177 2.84 5.44 15.00
C THR A 177 3.88 6.21 15.81
N GLU A 178 4.27 7.41 15.35
CA GLU A 178 5.25 8.28 16.03
C GLU A 178 4.87 8.66 17.47
N ILE A 179 3.60 8.53 17.85
CA ILE A 179 3.17 8.81 19.23
C ILE A 179 3.52 7.71 20.23
N TYR A 180 3.89 6.54 19.75
CA TYR A 180 4.25 5.43 20.61
C TYR A 180 5.52 5.72 21.43
N ASN A 181 6.53 6.30 20.77
CA ASN A 181 7.84 6.62 21.38
C ASN A 181 8.23 8.11 21.28
N HIS A 182 7.35 8.96 20.73
CA HIS A 182 7.58 10.40 20.53
C HIS A 182 8.80 10.72 19.65
N GLN A 183 9.18 9.81 18.75
CA GLN A 183 10.25 10.03 17.79
C GLN A 183 9.69 10.36 16.41
N ILE A 184 10.22 11.42 15.82
CA ILE A 184 9.91 11.80 14.44
C ILE A 184 10.62 10.82 13.49
N ASN A 185 9.87 10.24 12.57
CA ASN A 185 10.38 9.45 11.47
C ASN A 185 10.71 10.37 10.27
N PRO A 186 12.00 10.55 9.91
CA PRO A 186 12.39 11.38 8.77
C PRO A 186 12.22 10.66 7.42
N TYR A 187 11.89 9.36 7.42
CA TYR A 187 11.82 8.50 6.23
C TYR A 187 10.38 8.33 5.71
N VAL A 188 9.54 9.34 5.90
CA VAL A 188 8.15 9.35 5.40
C VAL A 188 8.05 10.22 4.15
N ILE A 189 7.19 9.83 3.21
CA ILE A 189 7.01 10.56 1.95
C ILE A 189 6.33 11.93 2.14
N ARG A 190 5.58 12.07 3.24
CA ARG A 190 4.84 13.29 3.59
C ARG A 190 4.52 13.32 5.08
N ARG A 191 4.53 14.51 5.68
CA ARG A 191 4.15 14.71 7.08
C ARG A 191 2.64 14.65 7.26
N ALA A 192 2.18 13.83 8.21
CA ALA A 192 0.80 13.72 8.65
C ALA A 192 0.33 14.98 9.39
N PRO A 193 -0.97 15.34 9.31
CA PRO A 193 -2.00 14.64 8.55
C PRO A 193 -1.96 14.98 7.04
N PHE A 194 -2.19 13.99 6.19
CA PHE A 194 -2.41 14.18 4.75
C PHE A 194 -3.38 13.14 4.19
N ARG A 195 -3.73 13.25 2.91
CA ARG A 195 -4.50 12.24 2.16
C ARG A 195 -3.72 11.83 0.93
N ILE A 196 -3.77 10.55 0.56
CA ILE A 196 -3.02 9.97 -0.56
C ILE A 196 -3.93 9.06 -1.39
N TYR A 197 -3.79 9.09 -2.71
CA TYR A 197 -4.51 8.17 -3.58
C TYR A 197 -4.02 6.73 -3.39
N GLU A 198 -4.95 5.83 -3.08
CA GLU A 198 -4.61 4.47 -2.66
C GLU A 198 -5.59 3.43 -3.20
N ALA A 199 -6.88 3.50 -2.89
CA ALA A 199 -7.84 2.47 -3.29
C ALA A 199 -8.23 2.62 -4.77
N ILE A 200 -8.33 1.49 -5.49
CA ILE A 200 -8.56 1.46 -6.94
C ILE A 200 -10.01 1.04 -7.20
N GLN A 201 -10.87 1.99 -7.61
CA GLN A 201 -12.28 1.76 -7.87
C GLN A 201 -12.57 1.74 -9.38
N PRO A 202 -13.01 0.61 -9.96
CA PRO A 202 -13.38 0.54 -11.38
C PRO A 202 -14.46 1.56 -11.76
N LEU A 203 -14.30 2.22 -12.90
CA LEU A 203 -15.28 3.18 -13.39
C LEU A 203 -16.53 2.46 -13.92
N LYS A 204 -17.70 2.96 -13.53
CA LYS A 204 -19.00 2.52 -14.06
C LYS A 204 -19.44 3.33 -15.29
N GLN A 205 -18.85 4.50 -15.50
CA GLN A 205 -19.16 5.41 -16.61
C GLN A 205 -17.89 6.19 -17.03
N PRO A 206 -17.77 6.61 -18.31
CA PRO A 206 -16.61 7.36 -18.79
C PRO A 206 -16.62 8.83 -18.34
N GLN A 207 -17.70 9.29 -17.73
CA GLN A 207 -17.85 10.66 -17.21
C GLN A 207 -17.74 10.67 -15.69
N LEU A 208 -17.01 11.63 -15.14
CA LEU A 208 -16.91 11.84 -13.70
C LEU A 208 -16.89 13.33 -13.37
N VAL A 209 -17.26 13.64 -12.14
CA VAL A 209 -17.19 14.99 -11.57
C VAL A 209 -16.00 15.02 -10.62
N THR A 210 -15.08 15.95 -10.82
CA THR A 210 -13.90 16.09 -9.97
C THR A 210 -14.31 16.52 -8.56
N SER A 211 -13.76 15.86 -7.53
CA SER A 211 -14.01 16.20 -6.12
C SER A 211 -12.92 17.08 -5.52
N ASN A 212 -11.69 16.92 -6.01
CA ASN A 212 -10.48 17.57 -5.52
C ASN A 212 -9.80 18.36 -6.64
N ARG A 213 -8.79 19.19 -6.31
CA ARG A 213 -7.98 19.93 -7.30
C ARG A 213 -7.31 18.97 -8.28
N PHE A 214 -6.77 17.88 -7.76
CA PHE A 214 -6.27 16.78 -8.56
C PHE A 214 -7.27 15.64 -8.52
N THR A 215 -7.52 15.00 -9.65
CA THR A 215 -8.26 13.75 -9.76
C THR A 215 -7.35 12.73 -10.42
N ALA A 216 -7.20 11.56 -9.82
CA ALA A 216 -6.31 10.53 -10.32
C ALA A 216 -7.11 9.33 -10.83
N LEU A 217 -6.77 8.87 -12.02
CA LEU A 217 -7.31 7.67 -12.63
C LEU A 217 -6.18 6.69 -12.89
N SER A 218 -6.45 5.39 -12.81
CA SER A 218 -5.58 4.34 -13.33
C SER A 218 -6.12 3.83 -14.66
N LEU A 219 -5.23 3.71 -15.65
CA LEU A 219 -5.49 3.06 -16.93
C LEU A 219 -4.66 1.78 -17.02
N THR A 220 -5.34 0.65 -17.03
CA THR A 220 -4.76 -0.69 -17.14
C THR A 220 -5.03 -1.27 -18.53
N ILE A 221 -4.00 -1.33 -19.36
CA ILE A 221 -4.07 -1.98 -20.68
C ILE A 221 -3.92 -3.48 -20.47
N ASP A 222 -5.01 -4.21 -20.72
CA ASP A 222 -5.07 -5.66 -20.59
C ASP A 222 -4.09 -6.35 -21.54
N GLN A 223 -3.45 -7.42 -21.04
CA GLN A 223 -2.50 -8.23 -21.79
C GLN A 223 -3.01 -8.70 -23.17
N SER A 224 -4.32 -8.87 -23.37
CA SER A 224 -4.90 -9.25 -24.66
C SER A 224 -4.70 -8.19 -25.75
N LEU A 225 -4.66 -6.90 -25.38
CA LEU A 225 -4.41 -5.78 -26.29
C LEU A 225 -2.93 -5.60 -26.64
N ILE A 226 -2.03 -6.20 -25.84
CA ILE A 226 -0.57 -6.13 -25.96
C ILE A 226 0.08 -7.53 -25.97
N SER A 227 -0.59 -8.48 -26.60
CA SER A 227 -0.27 -9.92 -26.53
C SER A 227 0.99 -10.37 -27.28
N LYS A 228 1.69 -9.45 -27.96
CA LYS A 228 2.92 -9.74 -28.71
C LYS A 228 4.04 -8.79 -28.29
N ALA A 229 5.28 -9.24 -28.42
CA ALA A 229 6.42 -8.36 -28.22
C ALA A 229 6.41 -7.25 -29.28
N GLY A 230 6.71 -6.01 -28.88
CA GLY A 230 6.58 -4.86 -29.75
C GLY A 230 6.49 -3.54 -29.01
N ASP A 231 6.34 -2.46 -29.76
CA ASP A 231 6.04 -1.13 -29.24
C ASP A 231 4.58 -0.80 -29.55
N TYR A 232 3.85 -0.33 -28.53
CA TYR A 232 2.45 0.05 -28.60
C TYR A 232 2.30 1.51 -28.17
N SER A 233 1.31 2.19 -28.74
CA SER A 233 0.98 3.58 -28.38
C SER A 233 -0.50 3.67 -27.99
N CYS A 234 -0.75 4.01 -26.74
CA CYS A 234 -2.07 4.30 -26.23
C CYS A 234 -2.27 5.82 -26.15
N HIS A 235 -3.24 6.32 -26.92
CA HIS A 235 -3.58 7.74 -26.98
C HIS A 235 -4.74 8.03 -26.04
N ILE A 236 -4.48 8.82 -25.01
CA ILE A 236 -5.44 9.18 -23.96
C ILE A 236 -6.02 10.56 -24.24
N LEU A 237 -7.33 10.69 -24.06
CA LEU A 237 -8.08 11.92 -24.26
C LEU A 237 -8.98 12.19 -23.06
N VAL A 238 -8.78 13.35 -22.43
CA VAL A 238 -9.66 13.89 -21.38
C VAL A 238 -10.34 15.13 -21.93
N LYS A 239 -11.68 15.18 -21.88
CA LYS A 239 -12.47 16.33 -22.32
C LYS A 239 -13.25 16.91 -21.13
N GLY A 240 -13.11 18.21 -20.91
CA GLY A 240 -14.05 18.99 -20.12
C GLY A 240 -15.07 19.71 -21.02
N LYS A 241 -15.87 20.60 -20.44
CA LYS A 241 -16.95 21.31 -21.14
C LYS A 241 -16.45 22.15 -22.34
N SER A 242 -15.32 22.84 -22.20
CA SER A 242 -14.77 23.77 -23.19
C SER A 242 -13.30 23.49 -23.54
N TRP A 243 -12.76 22.35 -23.11
CA TRP A 243 -11.36 22.02 -23.27
C TRP A 243 -11.16 20.52 -23.50
N GLN A 244 -10.07 20.18 -24.16
CA GLN A 244 -9.57 18.82 -24.26
C GLN A 244 -8.07 18.79 -24.04
N ARG A 245 -7.58 17.67 -23.51
CA ARG A 245 -6.15 17.40 -23.32
C ARG A 245 -5.84 15.99 -23.79
N LYS A 246 -4.64 15.83 -24.36
CA LYS A 246 -4.16 14.56 -24.90
C LYS A 246 -2.85 14.16 -24.24
N ALA A 247 -2.68 12.87 -24.05
CA ALA A 247 -1.46 12.25 -23.56
C ALA A 247 -1.20 10.94 -24.33
N VAL A 248 0.05 10.48 -24.34
CA VAL A 248 0.47 9.26 -25.02
C VAL A 248 1.22 8.38 -24.04
N PHE A 249 0.73 7.16 -23.86
CA PHE A 249 1.41 6.12 -23.11
C PHE A 249 2.03 5.13 -24.09
N THR A 250 3.36 5.09 -24.13
CA THR A 250 4.15 4.19 -24.97
C THR A 250 4.53 2.94 -24.16
N ILE A 251 4.16 1.77 -24.68
CA ILE A 251 4.33 0.49 -23.99
C ILE A 251 5.33 -0.34 -24.82
N LYS A 252 6.47 -0.70 -24.22
CA LYS A 252 7.42 -1.65 -24.82
C LYS A 252 7.23 -3.04 -24.22
N VAL A 253 6.74 -3.99 -25.01
CA VAL A 253 6.60 -5.39 -24.59
C VAL A 253 7.80 -6.19 -25.06
N TYR A 254 8.51 -6.83 -24.13
CA TYR A 254 9.63 -7.72 -24.39
C TYR A 254 9.16 -9.19 -24.55
N PRO A 255 9.84 -10.02 -25.36
CA PRO A 255 9.48 -11.42 -25.60
C PRO A 255 9.88 -12.34 -24.42
N VAL A 256 9.49 -11.96 -23.20
CA VAL A 256 9.76 -12.67 -21.95
C VAL A 256 8.42 -12.91 -21.28
N LYS A 257 8.09 -14.16 -20.97
CA LYS A 257 6.78 -14.54 -20.42
C LYS A 257 6.90 -14.88 -18.95
N LEU A 258 6.09 -14.24 -18.11
CA LEU A 258 6.00 -14.59 -16.70
C LEU A 258 5.28 -15.93 -16.47
N PRO A 259 5.64 -16.67 -15.39
CA PRO A 259 4.89 -17.86 -15.00
C PRO A 259 3.50 -17.48 -14.49
N SER A 260 2.58 -18.45 -14.54
CA SER A 260 1.28 -18.34 -13.90
C SER A 260 1.43 -18.34 -12.37
N VAL A 261 0.36 -18.05 -11.62
CA VAL A 261 0.37 -18.15 -10.14
C VAL A 261 0.67 -19.59 -9.68
N ALA A 262 0.22 -20.59 -10.42
CA ALA A 262 0.46 -22.00 -10.10
C ALA A 262 1.92 -22.42 -10.27
N ASP A 263 2.65 -21.75 -11.17
CA ASP A 263 4.02 -22.09 -11.56
C ASP A 263 5.06 -21.09 -11.03
N GLN A 264 4.63 -20.08 -10.26
CA GLN A 264 5.54 -19.07 -9.73
C GLN A 264 6.39 -19.64 -8.59
N HIS A 265 7.60 -19.09 -8.44
CA HIS A 265 8.53 -19.49 -7.40
C HIS A 265 8.34 -18.69 -6.11
N PHE A 266 7.85 -17.46 -6.20
CA PHE A 266 7.64 -16.61 -5.03
C PHE A 266 6.48 -17.14 -4.18
N PHE A 267 6.76 -17.45 -2.92
CA PHE A 267 5.73 -17.78 -1.94
C PHE A 267 5.14 -16.50 -1.36
N TYR A 268 3.83 -16.31 -1.52
CA TYR A 268 3.15 -15.15 -0.96
C TYR A 268 1.91 -15.60 -0.19
N THR A 269 1.90 -15.27 1.10
CA THR A 269 0.75 -15.41 1.99
C THR A 269 0.43 -14.04 2.60
N ASN A 270 -0.83 -13.63 2.51
CA ASN A 270 -1.32 -12.43 3.17
C ASN A 270 -2.65 -12.78 3.81
N TRP A 271 -2.69 -12.76 5.14
CA TRP A 271 -3.76 -13.40 5.88
C TRP A 271 -5.10 -12.71 5.65
N PHE A 272 -6.08 -13.54 5.28
CA PHE A 272 -7.42 -13.14 4.88
C PHE A 272 -8.39 -13.23 6.05
N ASN A 273 -9.10 -12.14 6.31
CA ASN A 273 -10.16 -12.10 7.30
C ASN A 273 -11.53 -12.35 6.64
N ILE A 274 -12.00 -13.59 6.76
CA ILE A 274 -13.30 -14.04 6.26
C ILE A 274 -14.45 -13.29 6.95
N VAL A 275 -14.35 -13.08 8.27
CA VAL A 275 -15.39 -12.38 9.06
C VAL A 275 -15.57 -10.94 8.57
N GLN A 276 -14.48 -10.28 8.20
CA GLN A 276 -14.54 -8.93 7.62
C GLN A 276 -15.14 -8.93 6.22
N MET A 277 -14.86 -9.94 5.38
CA MET A 277 -15.57 -10.10 4.11
C MET A 277 -17.08 -10.19 4.34
N GLU A 278 -17.52 -11.04 5.27
CA GLU A 278 -18.94 -11.28 5.57
C GLU A 278 -19.65 -10.03 6.05
N LYS A 279 -19.07 -9.34 7.04
CA LYS A 279 -19.63 -8.10 7.58
C LYS A 279 -19.74 -7.01 6.53
N ARG A 280 -18.76 -6.89 5.63
CA ARG A 280 -18.71 -5.85 4.60
C ARG A 280 -19.65 -6.10 3.44
N GLN A 281 -19.84 -7.36 3.10
CA GLN A 281 -20.59 -7.77 1.92
C GLN A 281 -22.00 -8.27 2.27
N HIS A 282 -22.32 -8.32 3.57
CA HIS A 282 -23.60 -8.80 4.10
C HIS A 282 -23.96 -10.21 3.61
N VAL A 283 -22.97 -11.10 3.60
CA VAL A 283 -23.12 -12.51 3.18
C VAL A 283 -22.98 -13.45 4.37
N GLU A 284 -23.77 -14.53 4.36
CA GLU A 284 -23.77 -15.56 5.40
C GLU A 284 -22.81 -16.71 5.04
N ARG A 285 -21.94 -17.11 5.98
CA ARG A 285 -20.94 -18.18 5.85
C ARG A 285 -21.52 -19.43 5.17
N TRP A 286 -20.75 -20.04 4.26
CA TRP A 286 -21.08 -21.30 3.56
C TRP A 286 -22.29 -21.28 2.63
N THR A 287 -22.93 -20.13 2.40
CA THR A 287 -24.00 -19.99 1.39
C THR A 287 -23.43 -19.80 -0.03
N LYS A 288 -24.30 -19.93 -1.05
CA LYS A 288 -23.91 -19.67 -2.45
C LYS A 288 -23.39 -18.25 -2.67
N ASP A 289 -24.01 -17.27 -2.03
CA ASP A 289 -23.61 -15.86 -2.16
C ASP A 289 -22.26 -15.61 -1.48
N TRP A 290 -22.00 -16.29 -0.36
CA TRP A 290 -20.68 -16.27 0.28
C TRP A 290 -19.59 -16.87 -0.60
N PHE A 291 -19.83 -18.02 -1.23
CA PHE A 291 -18.87 -18.59 -2.19
C PHE A 291 -18.67 -17.70 -3.42
N THR A 292 -19.73 -17.01 -3.88
CA THR A 292 -19.64 -16.02 -4.95
C THR A 292 -18.75 -14.84 -4.56
N MET A 293 -18.84 -14.40 -3.30
CA MET A 293 -17.97 -13.35 -2.77
C MET A 293 -16.53 -13.84 -2.56
N LEU A 294 -16.36 -15.06 -2.03
CA LEU A 294 -15.05 -15.69 -1.86
C LEU A 294 -14.32 -15.81 -3.20
N ASP A 295 -15.01 -16.18 -4.28
CA ASP A 295 -14.45 -16.23 -5.65
C ASP A 295 -13.91 -14.85 -6.10
N LYS A 296 -14.59 -13.75 -5.75
CA LYS A 296 -14.11 -12.39 -6.06
C LYS A 296 -12.84 -12.04 -5.28
N TYR A 297 -12.77 -12.42 -4.00
CA TYR A 297 -11.56 -12.25 -3.19
C TYR A 297 -10.41 -13.12 -3.71
N ALA A 298 -10.65 -14.40 -3.97
CA ALA A 298 -9.64 -15.32 -4.52
C ALA A 298 -9.07 -14.81 -5.86
N ARG A 299 -9.93 -14.27 -6.73
CA ARG A 299 -9.50 -13.66 -7.99
C ARG A 299 -8.59 -12.45 -7.77
N LEU A 300 -8.94 -11.55 -6.86
CA LEU A 300 -8.10 -10.37 -6.55
C LEU A 300 -6.77 -10.80 -5.91
N MET A 301 -6.79 -11.75 -4.99
CA MET A 301 -5.57 -12.27 -4.37
C MET A 301 -4.64 -12.92 -5.41
N ALA A 302 -5.19 -13.72 -6.33
CA ALA A 302 -4.43 -14.31 -7.43
C ALA A 302 -3.88 -13.25 -8.40
N HIS A 303 -4.65 -12.19 -8.68
CA HIS A 303 -4.15 -11.04 -9.44
C HIS A 303 -2.92 -10.45 -8.76
N GLY A 304 -2.94 -10.26 -7.43
CA GLY A 304 -1.79 -9.87 -6.63
C GLY A 304 -0.71 -10.93 -6.43
N ARG A 305 -0.79 -12.07 -7.14
CA ARG A 305 0.14 -13.20 -7.09
C ARG A 305 0.24 -13.90 -5.74
N GLN A 306 -0.79 -13.81 -4.90
CA GLN A 306 -0.89 -14.64 -3.71
C GLN A 306 -1.15 -16.10 -4.14
N ASN A 307 -0.42 -17.05 -3.54
CA ASN A 307 -0.52 -18.48 -3.86
C ASN A 307 -0.70 -19.36 -2.63
N CYS A 308 -0.89 -18.75 -1.46
CA CYS A 308 -1.19 -19.40 -0.19
C CYS A 308 -2.39 -18.74 0.50
N ILE A 309 -3.22 -19.54 1.18
CA ILE A 309 -4.38 -19.07 1.96
C ILE A 309 -4.53 -19.87 3.25
N ASN A 310 -4.98 -19.20 4.32
CA ASN A 310 -5.32 -19.84 5.58
C ASN A 310 -6.63 -20.62 5.47
N ILE A 311 -6.66 -21.80 6.06
CA ILE A 311 -7.85 -22.63 6.21
C ILE A 311 -8.70 -22.08 7.36
N PRO A 312 -10.03 -21.97 7.20
CA PRO A 312 -10.92 -21.55 8.27
C PRO A 312 -10.84 -22.50 9.47
N GLU A 313 -10.60 -21.95 10.66
CA GLU A 313 -10.37 -22.74 11.87
C GLU A 313 -11.59 -23.58 12.25
N GLU A 314 -12.80 -23.10 11.94
CA GLU A 314 -14.05 -23.78 12.28
C GLU A 314 -14.29 -25.10 11.54
N LEU A 315 -13.46 -25.42 10.53
CA LEU A 315 -13.54 -26.69 9.81
C LEU A 315 -13.01 -27.87 10.64
N LEU A 316 -12.21 -27.58 11.67
CA LEU A 316 -11.81 -28.54 12.69
C LEU A 316 -12.57 -28.20 13.97
N SER A 317 -13.46 -29.09 14.40
CA SER A 317 -14.42 -28.81 15.46
C SER A 317 -14.35 -29.83 16.60
N TYR A 318 -14.77 -29.40 17.78
CA TYR A 318 -14.84 -30.24 18.98
C TYR A 318 -16.20 -30.12 19.64
N HIS A 319 -16.96 -31.20 19.58
CA HIS A 319 -18.31 -31.31 20.12
C HIS A 319 -18.49 -32.69 20.74
N ASP A 320 -19.20 -32.78 21.87
CA ASP A 320 -19.50 -34.06 22.55
C ASP A 320 -18.26 -34.97 22.78
N ASN A 321 -17.13 -34.36 23.14
CA ASN A 321 -15.82 -35.02 23.29
C ASN A 321 -15.28 -35.70 22.02
N HIS A 322 -15.73 -35.29 20.85
CA HIS A 322 -15.28 -35.77 19.55
C HIS A 322 -14.66 -34.63 18.74
N ILE A 323 -13.46 -34.86 18.20
CA ILE A 323 -12.80 -33.97 17.23
C ILE A 323 -13.16 -34.45 15.83
N ALA A 324 -13.68 -33.53 15.00
CA ALA A 324 -14.10 -33.83 13.63
C ALA A 324 -13.54 -32.81 12.64
N LEU A 325 -13.27 -33.28 11.42
CA LEU A 325 -12.87 -32.45 10.28
C LEU A 325 -14.00 -32.46 9.23
N ASP A 326 -14.52 -31.28 8.88
CA ASP A 326 -15.50 -31.15 7.80
C ASP A 326 -14.79 -31.20 6.43
N GLU A 327 -14.46 -32.42 5.99
CA GLU A 327 -13.70 -32.64 4.74
C GLU A 327 -14.40 -32.05 3.52
N LYS A 328 -15.75 -32.07 3.49
CA LYS A 328 -16.51 -31.59 2.33
C LYS A 328 -16.39 -30.08 2.21
N ARG A 329 -16.66 -29.34 3.29
CA ARG A 329 -16.53 -27.87 3.26
C ARG A 329 -15.08 -27.43 3.05
N LEU A 330 -14.12 -28.18 3.59
CA LEU A 330 -12.71 -27.92 3.35
C LEU A 330 -12.34 -28.05 1.87
N LEU A 331 -12.82 -29.10 1.18
CA LEU A 331 -12.61 -29.25 -0.26
C LEU A 331 -13.32 -28.16 -1.07
N ASP A 332 -14.57 -27.84 -0.72
CA ASP A 332 -15.32 -26.77 -1.39
C ASP A 332 -14.60 -25.41 -1.25
N PHE A 333 -14.03 -25.12 -0.07
CA PHE A 333 -13.21 -23.93 0.16
C PHE A 333 -11.92 -23.94 -0.68
N ILE A 334 -11.14 -25.02 -0.60
CA ILE A 334 -9.88 -25.20 -1.35
C ILE A 334 -10.11 -25.07 -2.87
N ALA A 335 -11.22 -25.59 -3.38
CA ALA A 335 -11.54 -25.57 -4.81
C ALA A 335 -11.65 -24.15 -5.37
N VAL A 336 -12.16 -23.19 -4.58
CA VAL A 336 -12.25 -21.78 -5.00
C VAL A 336 -10.87 -21.21 -5.30
N PHE A 337 -9.88 -21.47 -4.45
CA PHE A 337 -8.54 -20.93 -4.59
C PHE A 337 -7.71 -21.70 -5.63
N ARG A 338 -7.87 -23.03 -5.72
CA ARG A 338 -7.22 -23.85 -6.75
C ARG A 338 -7.59 -23.41 -8.17
N LYS A 339 -8.83 -22.97 -8.39
CA LYS A 339 -9.28 -22.38 -9.68
C LYS A 339 -8.38 -21.24 -10.16
N TYR A 340 -7.77 -20.50 -9.23
CA TYR A 340 -6.90 -19.36 -9.51
C TYR A 340 -5.40 -19.65 -9.32
N GLY A 341 -5.02 -20.93 -9.17
CA GLY A 341 -3.61 -21.36 -9.12
C GLY A 341 -2.98 -21.32 -7.73
N PHE A 342 -3.76 -21.17 -6.66
CA PHE A 342 -3.22 -21.32 -5.31
C PHE A 342 -2.68 -22.73 -5.10
N LYS A 343 -1.44 -22.79 -4.61
CA LYS A 343 -0.70 -24.04 -4.42
C LYS A 343 -0.68 -24.46 -2.95
N TYR A 344 -0.70 -23.51 -2.03
CA TYR A 344 -0.47 -23.77 -0.61
C TYR A 344 -1.69 -23.43 0.26
N PHE A 345 -1.86 -24.19 1.33
CA PHE A 345 -2.95 -24.07 2.29
C PHE A 345 -2.38 -24.14 3.70
N GLU A 346 -2.46 -23.03 4.42
CA GLU A 346 -2.00 -22.91 5.80
C GLU A 346 -3.11 -23.38 6.75
N SER A 347 -2.87 -24.49 7.44
CA SER A 347 -3.74 -24.95 8.52
C SER A 347 -3.68 -23.97 9.69
N PRO A 348 -4.80 -23.76 10.43
CA PRO A 348 -4.77 -23.05 11.70
C PRO A 348 -3.77 -23.65 12.69
N HIS A 349 -3.34 -22.83 13.64
CA HIS A 349 -2.47 -23.23 14.74
C HIS A 349 -3.10 -24.39 15.53
N LEU A 350 -2.32 -25.45 15.79
CA LEU A 350 -2.76 -26.55 16.66
C LEU A 350 -2.85 -26.11 18.12
N MET A 351 -2.01 -25.15 18.51
CA MET A 351 -1.77 -24.77 19.88
C MET A 351 -1.78 -23.25 20.05
N TYR A 352 -2.11 -22.80 21.26
CA TYR A 352 -2.12 -21.39 21.63
C TYR A 352 -1.71 -21.17 23.09
N ARG A 353 -1.50 -19.91 23.47
CA ARG A 353 -1.03 -19.48 24.81
C ARG A 353 -2.16 -19.26 25.83
N GLY A 354 -3.35 -19.79 25.59
CA GLY A 354 -4.52 -19.53 26.44
C GLY A 354 -5.22 -18.22 26.12
N ASP A 355 -6.40 -18.03 26.73
CA ASP A 355 -7.30 -16.91 26.41
C ASP A 355 -6.74 -15.54 26.83
N ASN A 356 -5.76 -15.51 27.72
CA ASN A 356 -5.06 -14.30 28.15
C ASN A 356 -3.82 -13.98 27.28
N ASP A 357 -3.52 -14.80 26.27
CA ASP A 357 -2.32 -14.67 25.44
C ASP A 357 -1.03 -14.59 26.29
N ASP A 358 -0.84 -15.53 27.23
CA ASP A 358 0.29 -15.48 28.17
C ASP A 358 1.60 -15.86 27.49
N TRP A 359 2.35 -14.83 27.08
CA TRP A 359 3.67 -14.96 26.46
C TRP A 359 4.73 -15.62 27.33
N ASN A 360 4.51 -15.76 28.64
CA ASN A 360 5.45 -16.36 29.58
C ASN A 360 5.05 -17.76 30.05
N ASP A 361 3.87 -18.27 29.67
CA ASP A 361 3.47 -19.64 29.97
C ASP A 361 4.42 -20.60 29.21
N PRO A 362 5.20 -21.45 29.90
CA PRO A 362 6.08 -22.42 29.24
C PRO A 362 5.32 -23.55 28.54
N GLU A 363 4.03 -23.72 28.86
CA GLU A 363 3.19 -24.78 28.32
C GLU A 363 2.12 -24.23 27.38
N LEU A 364 2.08 -24.81 26.17
CA LEU A 364 1.04 -24.49 25.20
C LEU A 364 -0.22 -25.32 25.45
N LYS A 365 -1.36 -24.79 25.02
CA LYS A 365 -2.67 -25.46 25.11
C LYS A 365 -3.15 -25.84 23.73
N VAL A 366 -3.85 -26.96 23.61
CA VAL A 366 -4.53 -27.33 22.36
C VAL A 366 -5.55 -26.25 22.05
N PHE A 367 -5.46 -25.66 20.86
CA PHE A 367 -6.32 -24.54 20.47
C PHE A 367 -7.80 -24.91 20.56
N LEU A 368 -8.15 -26.14 20.17
CA LEU A 368 -9.53 -26.58 20.08
C LEU A 368 -10.14 -26.95 21.43
N THR A 369 -9.46 -27.79 22.22
CA THR A 369 -9.97 -28.32 23.50
C THR A 369 -9.55 -27.51 24.71
N LYS A 370 -8.64 -26.54 24.53
CA LYS A 370 -8.11 -25.63 25.56
C LYS A 370 -7.30 -26.33 26.66
N ARG A 371 -6.97 -27.62 26.49
CA ARG A 371 -6.22 -28.43 27.44
C ARG A 371 -4.71 -28.16 27.33
N HIS A 372 -4.03 -28.19 28.47
CA HIS A 372 -2.57 -28.09 28.57
C HIS A 372 -1.89 -29.29 27.90
N TYR A 373 -0.88 -29.07 27.06
CA TYR A 373 -0.29 -30.10 26.21
C TYR A 373 0.18 -31.36 26.96
N HIS A 374 0.75 -31.23 28.16
CA HIS A 374 1.34 -32.37 28.86
C HIS A 374 0.30 -33.30 29.51
N THR A 375 -1.00 -32.99 29.48
CA THR A 375 -2.02 -33.94 29.94
C THR A 375 -2.20 -35.09 28.93
N PRO A 376 -2.53 -36.32 29.39
CA PRO A 376 -2.78 -37.44 28.49
C PRO A 376 -3.87 -37.15 27.44
N GLU A 377 -4.91 -36.42 27.82
CA GLU A 377 -6.03 -36.06 26.96
C GLU A 377 -5.61 -35.07 25.88
N ALA A 378 -4.78 -34.07 26.20
CA ALA A 378 -4.29 -33.11 25.23
C ALA A 378 -3.38 -33.77 24.18
N LYS A 379 -2.53 -34.73 24.59
CA LYS A 379 -1.74 -35.52 23.63
C LYS A 379 -2.63 -36.33 22.70
N LEU A 380 -3.72 -36.92 23.22
CA LEU A 380 -4.71 -37.61 22.39
C LEU A 380 -5.46 -36.67 21.44
N ASP A 381 -5.74 -35.43 21.88
CA ASP A 381 -6.36 -34.42 21.04
C ASP A 381 -5.45 -34.08 19.84
N VAL A 382 -4.16 -33.80 20.09
CA VAL A 382 -3.16 -33.55 19.03
C VAL A 382 -3.04 -34.77 18.10
N ASP A 383 -2.98 -35.97 18.65
CA ASP A 383 -2.93 -37.21 17.88
C ASP A 383 -4.11 -37.32 16.90
N THR A 384 -5.32 -37.14 17.43
CA THR A 384 -6.57 -37.19 16.65
C THR A 384 -6.59 -36.13 15.55
N MET A 385 -6.24 -34.88 15.87
CA MET A 385 -6.20 -33.77 14.91
C MET A 385 -5.23 -34.07 13.77
N VAL A 386 -4.00 -34.50 14.08
CA VAL A 386 -2.96 -34.76 13.06
C VAL A 386 -3.31 -35.98 12.20
N HIS A 387 -3.93 -37.02 12.77
CA HIS A 387 -4.43 -38.15 12.00
C HIS A 387 -5.54 -37.74 11.02
N LEU A 388 -6.49 -36.91 11.44
CA LEU A 388 -7.53 -36.37 10.55
C LEU A 388 -6.92 -35.55 9.41
N ILE A 389 -6.00 -34.65 9.73
CA ILE A 389 -5.29 -33.80 8.75
C ILE A 389 -4.49 -34.66 7.76
N LYS A 390 -3.72 -35.64 8.26
CA LYS A 390 -2.94 -36.56 7.41
C LYS A 390 -3.84 -37.33 6.46
N ASN A 391 -4.88 -37.96 6.98
CA ASN A 391 -5.81 -38.76 6.17
C ASN A 391 -6.47 -37.90 5.09
N PHE A 392 -6.91 -36.70 5.44
CA PHE A 392 -7.45 -35.74 4.49
C PHE A 392 -6.44 -35.35 3.42
N CYS A 393 -5.19 -35.05 3.83
CA CYS A 393 -4.15 -34.61 2.89
C CYS A 393 -3.78 -35.70 1.89
N VAL A 394 -3.54 -36.93 2.37
CA VAL A 394 -3.21 -38.09 1.53
C VAL A 394 -4.36 -38.40 0.57
N LYS A 395 -5.59 -38.46 1.08
CA LYS A 395 -6.79 -38.74 0.27
C LYS A 395 -6.99 -37.72 -0.86
N ASN A 396 -6.57 -36.47 -0.67
CA ASN A 396 -6.85 -35.36 -1.58
C ASN A 396 -5.61 -34.77 -2.28
N ASN A 397 -4.48 -35.49 -2.26
CA ASN A 397 -3.22 -35.08 -2.87
C ASN A 397 -2.74 -33.68 -2.43
N LEU A 398 -2.77 -33.42 -1.13
CA LEU A 398 -2.38 -32.14 -0.53
C LEU A 398 -1.04 -32.22 0.23
N GLU A 399 -0.34 -33.36 0.21
CA GLU A 399 0.88 -33.58 1.02
C GLU A 399 1.99 -32.56 0.76
N HIS A 400 2.08 -32.02 -0.46
CA HIS A 400 3.07 -31.00 -0.84
C HIS A 400 2.50 -29.56 -0.88
N SER A 401 1.23 -29.40 -0.50
CA SER A 401 0.47 -28.15 -0.53
C SER A 401 0.02 -27.73 0.87
N TRP A 402 -0.02 -28.65 1.83
CA TRP A 402 -0.45 -28.39 3.19
C TRP A 402 0.71 -27.91 4.05
N LEU A 403 0.50 -26.79 4.74
CA LEU A 403 1.44 -26.21 5.68
C LEU A 403 0.78 -26.13 7.05
N GLN A 404 1.48 -26.56 8.10
CA GLN A 404 0.94 -26.62 9.45
C GLN A 404 1.62 -25.58 10.33
N HIS A 405 0.82 -24.67 10.88
CA HIS A 405 1.24 -23.85 12.01
C HIS A 405 1.08 -24.63 13.32
N VAL A 406 2.00 -24.48 14.27
CA VAL A 406 1.89 -25.14 15.58
C VAL A 406 1.42 -24.14 16.62
N SER A 407 2.10 -23.01 16.76
CA SER A 407 1.71 -21.94 17.68
C SER A 407 2.37 -20.64 17.27
N ASP A 408 1.57 -19.58 17.13
CA ASP A 408 1.99 -18.27 16.64
C ASP A 408 3.17 -17.69 17.45
N GLU A 409 4.26 -17.28 16.82
CA GLU A 409 5.37 -16.55 17.47
C GLU A 409 5.92 -17.15 18.79
N PRO A 410 6.32 -18.43 18.83
CA PRO A 410 6.80 -19.06 20.05
C PRO A 410 8.10 -18.40 20.53
N LYS A 411 8.23 -18.22 21.85
CA LYS A 411 9.44 -17.71 22.51
C LYS A 411 10.25 -18.84 23.12
N GLN A 412 11.46 -18.51 23.58
CA GLN A 412 12.36 -19.44 24.25
C GLN A 412 11.68 -20.24 25.39
N VAL A 413 10.79 -19.59 26.15
CA VAL A 413 10.09 -20.22 27.28
C VAL A 413 9.14 -21.35 26.85
N GLN A 414 8.53 -21.26 25.65
CA GLN A 414 7.70 -22.33 25.07
C GLN A 414 8.50 -23.36 24.28
N ALA A 415 9.78 -23.11 23.98
CA ALA A 415 10.52 -23.89 23.00
C ALA A 415 10.54 -25.40 23.31
N LYS A 416 10.69 -25.79 24.58
CA LYS A 416 10.63 -27.21 24.96
C LYS A 416 9.28 -27.84 24.60
N CYS A 417 8.18 -27.22 25.02
CA CYS A 417 6.83 -27.69 24.74
C CYS A 417 6.59 -27.76 23.22
N TYR A 418 6.97 -26.70 22.49
CA TYR A 418 6.83 -26.62 21.04
C TYR A 418 7.54 -27.78 20.32
N ARG A 419 8.80 -28.07 20.70
CA ARG A 419 9.58 -29.18 20.12
C ARG A 419 8.94 -30.53 20.37
N GLU A 420 8.38 -30.75 21.57
CA GLU A 420 7.69 -31.99 21.91
C GLU A 420 6.41 -32.17 21.05
N ILE A 421 5.65 -31.09 20.85
CA ILE A 421 4.47 -31.10 19.97
C ILE A 421 4.87 -31.41 18.53
N VAL A 422 5.92 -30.74 17.99
CA VAL A 422 6.42 -31.01 16.63
C VAL A 422 6.91 -32.45 16.49
N ALA A 423 7.57 -33.00 17.52
CA ALA A 423 7.98 -34.40 17.51
C ALA A 423 6.77 -35.35 17.45
N GLN A 424 5.70 -35.07 18.20
CA GLN A 424 4.46 -35.83 18.11
C GLN A 424 3.83 -35.72 16.71
N VAL A 425 3.66 -34.50 16.19
CA VAL A 425 3.13 -34.24 14.84
C VAL A 425 3.90 -35.02 13.77
N ARG A 426 5.23 -34.96 13.79
CA ARG A 426 6.09 -35.65 12.81
C ARG A 426 6.12 -37.17 12.99
N SER A 427 5.85 -37.69 14.19
CA SER A 427 5.71 -39.14 14.39
C SER A 427 4.50 -39.71 13.66
N ILE A 428 3.42 -38.92 13.56
CA ILE A 428 2.17 -39.28 12.88
C ILE A 428 2.25 -38.98 11.38
N TYR A 429 2.72 -37.78 11.02
CA TYR A 429 2.77 -37.28 9.65
C TYR A 429 4.19 -36.77 9.29
N PRO A 430 5.16 -37.65 9.01
CA PRO A 430 6.56 -37.26 8.79
C PRO A 430 6.81 -36.27 7.65
N ALA A 431 5.92 -36.25 6.64
CA ALA A 431 6.06 -35.38 5.47
C ALA A 431 5.47 -33.97 5.68
N ILE A 432 4.76 -33.72 6.78
CA ILE A 432 4.12 -32.42 7.04
C ILE A 432 5.18 -31.32 7.17
N LYS A 433 4.90 -30.16 6.59
CA LYS A 433 5.77 -28.98 6.66
C LYS A 433 5.27 -28.02 7.72
N ILE A 434 6.15 -27.68 8.66
CA ILE A 434 5.87 -26.69 9.70
C ILE A 434 6.28 -25.29 9.21
N ILE A 435 5.34 -24.36 9.19
CA ILE A 435 5.57 -22.94 8.92
C ILE A 435 5.29 -22.17 10.20
N GLU A 436 6.13 -21.19 10.55
CA GLU A 436 5.94 -20.44 11.79
C GLU A 436 6.61 -19.06 11.73
N ALA A 437 5.90 -18.02 12.18
CA ALA A 437 6.53 -16.78 12.62
C ALA A 437 7.17 -17.01 13.99
N THR A 438 8.41 -16.57 14.21
CA THR A 438 9.16 -16.98 15.41
C THR A 438 9.80 -15.80 16.13
N ASN A 439 9.66 -15.76 17.46
CA ASN A 439 10.36 -14.82 18.34
C ASN A 439 11.61 -15.43 19.00
N ASP A 440 11.87 -16.72 18.78
CA ASP A 440 13.09 -17.44 19.15
C ASP A 440 13.69 -18.14 17.92
N ARG A 441 15.01 -18.28 17.86
CA ARG A 441 15.71 -18.93 16.74
C ARG A 441 16.37 -20.23 17.17
N ASP A 442 17.33 -20.11 18.08
CA ASP A 442 18.24 -21.21 18.42
C ASP A 442 17.52 -22.39 19.08
N SER A 443 16.53 -22.14 19.93
CA SER A 443 15.84 -23.20 20.66
C SER A 443 14.82 -23.94 19.78
N LEU A 444 14.36 -23.31 18.70
CA LEU A 444 13.42 -23.89 17.74
C LEU A 444 14.10 -24.61 16.56
N ALA A 445 15.43 -24.54 16.47
CA ALA A 445 16.19 -25.15 15.37
C ALA A 445 15.84 -26.65 15.19
N GLY A 446 15.53 -27.05 13.96
CA GLY A 446 15.10 -28.40 13.61
C GLY A 446 13.60 -28.68 13.84
N SER A 447 12.82 -27.73 14.35
CA SER A 447 11.37 -27.87 14.55
C SER A 447 10.51 -27.09 13.55
N VAL A 448 11.13 -26.24 12.72
CA VAL A 448 10.45 -25.40 11.73
C VAL A 448 11.02 -25.71 10.34
N ASP A 449 10.17 -25.92 9.34
CA ASP A 449 10.58 -26.16 7.94
C ASP A 449 10.58 -24.87 7.12
N LEU A 450 9.64 -23.95 7.38
CA LEU A 450 9.52 -22.64 6.76
C LEU A 450 9.51 -21.56 7.86
N TRP A 451 10.66 -20.93 8.07
CA TRP A 451 10.83 -19.85 9.02
C TRP A 451 10.24 -18.55 8.49
N CYS A 452 9.56 -17.79 9.34
CA CYS A 452 9.03 -16.47 9.01
C CYS A 452 9.56 -15.40 10.00
N PRO A 453 10.87 -15.05 10.01
CA PRO A 453 11.38 -13.91 10.79
C PRO A 453 10.94 -12.56 10.22
N THR A 454 10.92 -11.53 11.07
CA THR A 454 10.83 -10.15 10.57
C THR A 454 12.08 -9.82 9.74
N ILE A 455 11.97 -8.89 8.80
CA ILE A 455 13.09 -8.56 7.90
C ILE A 455 14.35 -8.05 8.63
N ASP A 456 14.17 -7.34 9.75
CA ASP A 456 15.25 -6.84 10.60
C ASP A 456 15.92 -7.99 11.33
N ASP A 457 15.13 -8.92 11.88
CA ASP A 457 15.67 -10.12 12.51
C ASP A 457 16.44 -11.02 11.53
N TYR A 458 15.89 -11.21 10.32
CA TYR A 458 16.55 -11.93 9.25
C TYR A 458 17.90 -11.30 8.89
N GLN A 459 17.94 -9.98 8.70
CA GLN A 459 19.14 -9.28 8.28
C GLN A 459 20.22 -9.31 9.36
N GLU A 460 19.85 -9.13 10.63
CA GLU A 460 20.79 -9.18 11.76
C GLU A 460 21.34 -10.59 12.00
N ASN A 461 20.55 -11.62 11.69
CA ASN A 461 20.86 -13.02 11.99
C ASN A 461 21.02 -13.87 10.73
N GLN A 462 21.43 -13.26 9.61
CA GLN A 462 21.50 -13.93 8.31
C GLN A 462 22.32 -15.23 8.36
N ALA A 463 23.43 -15.26 9.11
CA ALA A 463 24.27 -16.45 9.25
C ALA A 463 23.53 -17.67 9.83
N PHE A 464 22.64 -17.44 10.81
CA PHE A 464 21.80 -18.50 11.37
C PHE A 464 20.86 -19.07 10.31
N PHE A 465 20.15 -18.19 9.60
CA PHE A 465 19.18 -18.58 8.58
C PHE A 465 19.83 -19.22 7.36
N ASP A 466 21.01 -18.76 6.95
CA ASP A 466 21.79 -19.39 5.87
C ASP A 466 22.31 -20.77 6.28
N GLU A 467 22.59 -20.99 7.57
CA GLU A 467 22.86 -22.33 8.09
C GLU A 467 21.61 -23.21 8.06
N ARG A 468 20.43 -22.70 8.47
CA ARG A 468 19.15 -23.44 8.39
C ARG A 468 18.83 -23.89 6.97
N LYS A 469 19.09 -23.05 5.96
CA LYS A 469 18.93 -23.42 4.54
C LYS A 469 19.73 -24.65 4.12
N LYS A 470 20.89 -24.93 4.74
CA LYS A 470 21.69 -26.15 4.48
C LYS A 470 21.04 -27.42 5.04
N HIS A 471 20.12 -27.28 5.99
CA HIS A 471 19.34 -28.38 6.59
C HIS A 471 17.99 -28.59 5.89
N ASN A 472 17.82 -28.09 4.65
CA ASN A 472 16.58 -28.15 3.86
C ASN A 472 15.38 -27.41 4.50
N GLU A 473 15.66 -26.49 5.42
CA GLU A 473 14.69 -25.51 5.91
C GLU A 473 14.69 -24.30 4.97
N ASN A 474 13.59 -23.55 4.91
CA ASN A 474 13.45 -22.37 4.05
C ASN A 474 13.08 -21.15 4.88
N VAL A 475 13.29 -19.97 4.30
CA VAL A 475 13.01 -18.70 4.96
C VAL A 475 12.07 -17.87 4.11
N LEU A 476 10.92 -17.56 4.68
CA LEU A 476 10.00 -16.51 4.28
C LEU A 476 10.26 -15.31 5.19
N VAL A 477 10.07 -14.07 4.74
CA VAL A 477 10.20 -12.91 5.66
C VAL A 477 8.86 -12.22 5.81
N TYR A 478 8.64 -11.55 6.94
CA TYR A 478 7.44 -10.74 7.14
C TYR A 478 7.75 -9.34 7.65
N THR A 479 6.75 -8.47 7.51
CA THR A 479 6.65 -7.22 8.26
C THR A 479 5.27 -7.12 8.88
N CYS A 480 5.13 -6.21 9.84
CA CYS A 480 3.86 -5.86 10.48
C CYS A 480 3.93 -4.39 10.93
N LEU A 481 3.46 -4.12 12.14
CA LEU A 481 3.67 -2.85 12.84
C LEU A 481 5.16 -2.49 13.04
N THR A 482 6.07 -3.43 12.82
CA THR A 482 7.54 -3.29 12.81
C THR A 482 8.16 -4.02 11.61
N PRO A 483 9.37 -3.64 11.17
CA PRO A 483 10.10 -2.44 11.57
C PRO A 483 9.54 -1.16 10.91
N GLY A 484 9.82 0.00 11.51
CA GLY A 484 9.48 1.33 10.95
C GLY A 484 10.68 2.05 10.32
N GLY A 485 10.61 3.36 10.14
CA GLY A 485 11.77 4.16 9.72
C GLY A 485 12.22 3.88 8.29
N LYS A 486 13.50 3.55 8.10
CA LYS A 486 14.14 3.32 6.79
C LYS A 486 14.03 1.88 6.26
N TRP A 487 13.37 1.00 7.00
CA TRP A 487 13.22 -0.40 6.63
C TRP A 487 12.14 -0.57 5.56
N LEU A 488 12.26 -1.61 4.72
CA LEU A 488 11.14 -2.03 3.87
C LEU A 488 9.93 -2.32 4.76
N ASN A 489 8.82 -1.63 4.50
CA ASN A 489 7.53 -2.03 5.02
C ASN A 489 6.50 -1.64 3.96
N ARG A 490 5.21 -1.77 4.30
CA ARG A 490 4.13 -1.52 3.36
C ARG A 490 3.10 -0.54 3.91
N THR A 491 3.50 0.42 4.73
CA THR A 491 2.59 1.43 5.27
C THR A 491 2.27 2.51 4.22
N LEU A 492 1.22 3.31 4.47
CA LEU A 492 0.72 4.29 3.51
C LEU A 492 1.67 5.46 3.27
N ASP A 493 2.50 5.80 4.27
CA ASP A 493 3.38 6.96 4.30
C ASP A 493 4.83 6.66 3.90
N GLU A 494 5.05 5.52 3.24
CA GLU A 494 6.32 5.07 2.70
C GLU A 494 6.31 5.05 1.15
N GLU A 495 7.51 5.08 0.55
CA GLU A 495 7.67 5.00 -0.90
C GLU A 495 7.08 3.70 -1.44
N ARG A 496 6.35 3.75 -2.56
CA ARG A 496 5.73 2.56 -3.18
C ARG A 496 6.76 1.53 -3.67
N LEU A 497 8.02 1.94 -3.83
CA LEU A 497 9.12 1.03 -4.13
C LEU A 497 9.42 0.05 -3.00
N ARG A 498 9.03 0.34 -1.74
CA ARG A 498 9.31 -0.58 -0.64
C ARG A 498 8.59 -1.91 -0.81
N GLN A 499 7.36 -1.88 -1.31
CA GLN A 499 6.57 -3.08 -1.63
C GLN A 499 7.17 -3.85 -2.81
N VAL A 500 7.71 -3.14 -3.81
CA VAL A 500 8.41 -3.75 -4.95
C VAL A 500 9.67 -4.49 -4.49
N TYR A 501 10.44 -3.89 -3.60
CA TYR A 501 11.73 -4.43 -3.18
C TYR A 501 11.68 -5.69 -2.34
N PHE A 502 10.51 -6.13 -1.84
CA PHE A 502 10.40 -7.48 -1.28
C PHE A 502 10.76 -8.56 -2.31
N GLY A 503 10.39 -8.39 -3.58
CA GLY A 503 10.77 -9.32 -4.65
C GLY A 503 12.27 -9.28 -4.99
N TRP A 504 12.86 -8.09 -5.01
CA TRP A 504 14.29 -7.91 -5.25
C TRP A 504 15.14 -8.46 -4.09
N ALA A 505 14.68 -8.24 -2.85
CA ALA A 505 15.30 -8.79 -1.65
C ALA A 505 15.24 -10.32 -1.66
N ALA A 506 14.09 -10.91 -2.01
CA ALA A 506 13.94 -12.35 -2.13
C ALA A 506 14.90 -12.95 -3.16
N ALA A 507 15.07 -12.31 -4.32
CA ALA A 507 16.03 -12.74 -5.33
C ALA A 507 17.48 -12.64 -4.83
N LYS A 508 17.83 -11.58 -4.08
CA LYS A 508 19.17 -11.38 -3.53
C LYS A 508 19.54 -12.40 -2.45
N TYR A 509 18.64 -12.57 -1.48
CA TYR A 509 18.90 -13.33 -0.27
C TYR A 509 18.44 -14.79 -0.34
N ASN A 510 17.81 -15.17 -1.45
CA ASN A 510 17.15 -16.46 -1.60
C ASN A 510 16.17 -16.72 -0.44
N THR A 511 15.40 -15.70 -0.07
CA THR A 511 14.21 -15.88 0.76
C THR A 511 13.07 -16.29 -0.18
N LEU A 512 12.27 -17.27 0.23
CA LEU A 512 11.26 -17.93 -0.60
C LEU A 512 10.13 -16.96 -1.00
N GLY A 513 9.90 -15.93 -0.19
CA GLY A 513 8.97 -14.85 -0.50
C GLY A 513 8.58 -14.02 0.72
N PHE A 514 7.30 -13.67 0.84
CA PHE A 514 6.80 -12.73 1.85
C PHE A 514 5.51 -13.20 2.57
N LEU A 515 5.41 -12.90 3.87
CA LEU A 515 4.21 -13.04 4.69
C LEU A 515 3.77 -11.66 5.20
N HIS A 516 2.46 -11.46 5.33
CA HIS A 516 1.93 -10.41 6.20
C HIS A 516 0.54 -10.78 6.74
N TRP A 517 0.23 -10.29 7.94
CA TRP A 517 -1.01 -10.59 8.64
C TRP A 517 -2.27 -9.84 8.10
N GLY A 518 -2.10 -8.91 7.16
CA GLY A 518 -3.00 -7.78 6.96
C GLY A 518 -3.52 -7.63 5.53
N LEU A 519 -4.32 -8.58 5.01
CA LEU A 519 -4.95 -8.39 3.71
C LEU A 519 -6.13 -7.41 3.83
N ASN A 520 -7.09 -7.72 4.71
CA ASN A 520 -8.36 -7.01 4.89
C ASN A 520 -8.82 -6.97 6.37
N GLN A 521 -7.90 -6.77 7.32
CA GLN A 521 -8.19 -6.71 8.75
C GLN A 521 -8.87 -5.36 9.11
N TYR A 522 -10.07 -5.13 8.60
CA TYR A 522 -10.76 -3.84 8.77
C TYR A 522 -11.20 -3.64 10.23
N HIS A 523 -10.37 -2.95 11.02
CA HIS A 523 -10.64 -2.63 12.43
C HIS A 523 -11.36 -1.29 12.64
N VAL A 524 -11.89 -0.70 11.58
CA VAL A 524 -12.61 0.59 11.59
C VAL A 524 -13.92 0.49 10.82
N PRO A 525 -14.93 1.32 11.10
CA PRO A 525 -16.17 1.35 10.33
C PRO A 525 -15.98 1.65 8.85
N ASP A 526 -15.07 2.56 8.48
CA ASP A 526 -14.76 2.85 7.08
C ASP A 526 -13.25 3.02 6.85
N PRO A 527 -12.57 2.03 6.25
CA PRO A 527 -11.13 2.11 5.98
C PRO A 527 -10.78 3.13 4.89
N LEU A 528 -11.73 3.64 4.11
CA LEU A 528 -11.50 4.77 3.19
C LEU A 528 -11.40 6.11 3.91
N GLN A 529 -11.86 6.17 5.17
CA GLN A 529 -11.90 7.38 5.99
C GLN A 529 -11.09 7.29 7.28
N GLN A 530 -10.49 6.13 7.57
CA GLN A 530 -9.58 5.96 8.70
C GLN A 530 -8.54 4.87 8.41
N SER A 531 -7.25 5.18 8.60
CA SER A 531 -6.15 4.24 8.33
C SER A 531 -5.38 3.81 9.57
N VAL A 532 -5.37 4.66 10.61
CA VAL A 532 -4.71 4.41 11.89
C VAL A 532 -5.70 3.83 12.89
N VAL A 533 -5.32 2.75 13.56
CA VAL A 533 -6.17 2.07 14.55
C VAL A 533 -5.41 1.82 15.84
N HIS A 534 -6.13 1.76 16.96
CA HIS A 534 -5.54 1.30 18.21
C HIS A 534 -5.14 -0.17 18.11
N HIS A 535 -3.98 -0.51 18.66
CA HIS A 535 -3.50 -1.89 18.71
C HIS A 535 -4.41 -2.74 19.61
N PHE A 536 -4.91 -3.84 19.08
CA PHE A 536 -5.92 -4.68 19.73
C PHE A 536 -5.34 -5.75 20.67
N ALA A 537 -4.01 -5.83 20.84
CA ALA A 537 -3.43 -6.78 21.77
C ALA A 537 -3.83 -6.47 23.23
N PRO A 538 -4.05 -7.51 24.06
CA PRO A 538 -4.36 -7.33 25.47
C PRO A 538 -3.32 -6.44 26.17
N GLY A 539 -3.78 -5.44 26.92
CA GLY A 539 -2.90 -4.54 27.68
C GLY A 539 -2.13 -3.52 26.84
N ALA A 540 -2.44 -3.35 25.55
CA ALA A 540 -1.83 -2.30 24.74
C ALA A 540 -2.05 -0.91 25.36
N ALA A 541 -0.96 -0.15 25.54
CA ALA A 541 -1.02 1.22 26.04
C ALA A 541 -1.87 2.12 25.12
N LEU A 542 -2.50 3.16 25.66
CA LEU A 542 -3.38 4.06 24.89
C LEU A 542 -2.71 4.73 23.68
N ASN A 543 -1.38 4.90 23.71
CA ASN A 543 -0.59 5.45 22.62
C ASN A 543 -0.04 4.38 21.64
N ASN A 544 -0.41 3.11 21.83
CA ASN A 544 -0.06 2.02 20.94
C ASN A 544 -1.07 1.95 19.80
N GLU A 545 -0.75 2.65 18.72
CA GLU A 545 -1.52 2.64 17.48
C GLU A 545 -0.72 1.95 16.38
N LEU A 546 -1.42 1.22 15.52
CA LEU A 546 -0.84 0.57 14.35
C LEU A 546 -0.50 1.60 13.27
N PRO A 547 0.56 1.37 12.48
CA PRO A 547 0.91 2.24 11.36
C PRO A 547 -0.24 2.37 10.34
N PRO A 548 -0.34 3.50 9.63
CA PRO A 548 -1.36 3.71 8.61
C PRO A 548 -1.27 2.64 7.51
N GLY A 549 -2.33 1.84 7.38
CA GLY A 549 -2.42 0.77 6.37
C GLY A 549 -1.76 -0.56 6.73
N ASP A 550 -1.27 -0.77 7.95
CA ASP A 550 -0.74 -2.07 8.41
C ASP A 550 -1.82 -3.18 8.39
N THR A 551 -3.06 -2.82 8.75
CA THR A 551 -4.16 -3.77 8.89
C THR A 551 -4.73 -4.29 7.56
N HIS A 552 -4.55 -3.55 6.47
CA HIS A 552 -5.11 -3.92 5.18
C HIS A 552 -4.34 -3.30 4.01
N ILE A 553 -4.27 -4.08 2.94
CA ILE A 553 -3.72 -3.64 1.65
C ILE A 553 -4.77 -3.63 0.55
N ILE A 554 -5.95 -4.21 0.76
CA ILE A 554 -7.11 -4.07 -0.13
C ILE A 554 -8.22 -3.32 0.60
N TYR A 555 -9.17 -2.76 -0.14
CA TYR A 555 -10.26 -1.95 0.41
C TYR A 555 -11.62 -2.60 0.15
N PRO A 556 -12.64 -2.34 1.00
CA PRO A 556 -13.99 -2.82 0.73
C PRO A 556 -14.61 -2.01 -0.42
N GLY A 557 -15.21 -2.71 -1.38
CA GLY A 557 -16.05 -2.13 -2.42
C GLY A 557 -17.49 -2.63 -2.32
N ALA A 558 -18.39 -1.97 -3.06
CA ALA A 558 -19.82 -2.31 -3.06
C ALA A 558 -20.10 -3.71 -3.63
N ASP A 559 -19.29 -4.16 -4.59
CA ASP A 559 -19.50 -5.41 -5.33
C ASP A 559 -18.37 -6.43 -5.10
N GLY A 560 -17.58 -6.26 -4.03
CA GLY A 560 -16.39 -7.06 -3.73
C GLY A 560 -15.18 -6.20 -3.33
N PRO A 561 -13.99 -6.81 -3.17
CA PRO A 561 -12.81 -6.07 -2.75
C PRO A 561 -12.26 -5.18 -3.87
N LEU A 562 -11.73 -4.03 -3.48
CA LEU A 562 -10.99 -3.10 -4.34
C LEU A 562 -9.49 -3.32 -4.16
N SER A 563 -8.75 -3.29 -5.26
CA SER A 563 -7.28 -3.26 -5.22
C SER A 563 -6.77 -1.95 -4.62
N SER A 564 -5.46 -1.84 -4.39
CA SER A 564 -4.79 -0.63 -3.94
C SER A 564 -3.45 -0.42 -4.63
N GLN A 565 -2.93 0.80 -4.54
CA GLN A 565 -1.60 1.14 -5.03
C GLN A 565 -0.50 0.28 -4.39
N ARG A 566 -0.55 0.05 -3.08
CA ARG A 566 0.43 -0.80 -2.39
C ARG A 566 0.31 -2.27 -2.82
N PHE A 567 -0.92 -2.74 -3.04
CA PHE A 567 -1.17 -4.11 -3.51
C PHE A 567 -0.60 -4.35 -4.91
N GLU A 568 -0.85 -3.42 -5.84
CA GLU A 568 -0.28 -3.48 -7.20
C GLU A 568 1.26 -3.32 -7.18
N SER A 569 1.80 -2.51 -6.28
CA SER A 569 3.25 -2.36 -6.10
C SER A 569 3.90 -3.67 -5.61
N GLN A 570 3.27 -4.37 -4.67
CA GLN A 570 3.71 -5.69 -4.22
C GLN A 570 3.67 -6.71 -5.37
N ARG A 571 2.58 -6.71 -6.17
CA ARG A 571 2.46 -7.57 -7.35
C ARG A 571 3.63 -7.35 -8.33
N ILE A 572 3.95 -6.08 -8.64
CA ILE A 572 5.08 -5.72 -9.51
C ILE A 572 6.39 -6.31 -8.98
N GLY A 573 6.64 -6.20 -7.67
CA GLY A 573 7.82 -6.81 -7.03
C GLY A 573 7.88 -8.33 -7.19
N ILE A 574 6.75 -9.01 -7.03
CA ILE A 574 6.68 -10.47 -7.22
C ILE A 574 6.96 -10.85 -8.69
N GLU A 575 6.45 -10.08 -9.65
CA GLU A 575 6.75 -10.27 -11.07
C GLU A 575 8.23 -10.03 -11.40
N ASP A 576 8.85 -9.03 -10.77
CA ASP A 576 10.29 -8.79 -10.87
C ASP A 576 11.11 -9.95 -10.34
N TYR A 577 10.71 -10.53 -9.22
CA TYR A 577 11.36 -11.70 -8.65
C TYR A 577 11.38 -12.86 -9.66
N GLU A 578 10.26 -13.17 -10.31
CA GLU A 578 10.23 -14.26 -11.30
C GLU A 578 11.18 -13.99 -12.47
N LEU A 579 11.28 -12.74 -12.95
CA LEU A 579 12.23 -12.36 -13.99
C LEU A 579 13.68 -12.45 -13.50
N LEU A 580 13.95 -12.04 -12.27
CA LEU A 580 15.26 -12.17 -11.65
C LEU A 580 15.65 -13.64 -11.50
N LYS A 581 14.73 -14.53 -11.09
CA LYS A 581 14.97 -15.99 -11.07
C LYS A 581 15.29 -16.54 -12.45
N MET A 582 14.57 -16.10 -13.48
CA MET A 582 14.88 -16.46 -14.88
C MET A 582 16.25 -15.96 -15.34
N LEU A 583 16.69 -14.79 -14.87
CA LEU A 583 18.00 -14.28 -15.23
C LEU A 583 19.08 -15.01 -14.43
N GLN A 584 18.87 -15.26 -13.14
CA GLN A 584 19.81 -16.00 -12.29
C GLN A 584 20.13 -17.40 -12.82
N SER A 585 19.14 -18.09 -13.40
CA SER A 585 19.36 -19.40 -14.02
C SER A 585 20.16 -19.34 -15.33
N LYS A 586 20.26 -18.18 -15.97
CA LYS A 586 21.00 -17.95 -17.22
C LYS A 586 22.36 -17.29 -16.99
N ASP A 587 22.38 -16.25 -16.18
CA ASP A 587 23.53 -15.42 -15.83
C ASP A 587 23.33 -14.79 -14.44
N ASN A 588 23.79 -15.50 -13.42
CA ASN A 588 23.72 -15.05 -12.03
C ASN A 588 24.53 -13.78 -11.77
N THR A 589 25.62 -13.55 -12.51
CA THR A 589 26.47 -12.36 -12.34
C THR A 589 25.74 -11.11 -12.84
N ALA A 590 25.09 -11.20 -14.01
CA ALA A 590 24.26 -10.11 -14.53
C ALA A 590 23.07 -9.81 -13.59
N ALA A 591 22.39 -10.84 -13.08
CA ALA A 591 21.30 -10.65 -12.12
C ALA A 591 21.78 -9.92 -10.85
N ALA A 592 22.89 -10.37 -10.24
CA ALA A 592 23.47 -9.74 -9.07
C ALA A 592 23.88 -8.28 -9.35
N GLY A 593 24.47 -8.01 -10.52
CA GLY A 593 24.84 -6.67 -10.96
C GLY A 593 23.65 -5.73 -11.16
N ILE A 594 22.50 -6.21 -11.63
CA ILE A 594 21.28 -5.41 -11.78
C ILE A 594 20.65 -5.13 -10.42
N ILE A 595 20.54 -6.13 -9.55
CA ILE A 595 20.03 -5.97 -8.18
C ILE A 595 20.85 -4.92 -7.42
N GLY A 596 22.18 -5.02 -7.47
CA GLY A 596 23.09 -4.14 -6.75
C GLY A 596 23.02 -2.66 -7.16
N GLN A 597 22.38 -2.30 -8.27
CA GLN A 597 22.19 -0.90 -8.68
C GLN A 597 21.14 -0.17 -7.84
N ILE A 598 20.14 -0.90 -7.32
CA ILE A 598 18.95 -0.31 -6.70
C ILE A 598 18.65 -0.87 -5.31
N PHE A 599 19.17 -2.04 -4.96
CA PHE A 599 18.88 -2.71 -3.70
C PHE A 599 20.14 -3.25 -3.05
N ASN A 600 20.49 -2.73 -1.87
CA ASN A 600 21.60 -3.23 -1.06
C ASN A 600 21.10 -4.11 0.08
N SER A 601 20.18 -3.62 0.92
CA SER A 601 19.64 -4.35 2.05
C SER A 601 18.21 -3.93 2.38
N TYR A 602 17.56 -4.58 3.34
CA TYR A 602 16.19 -4.24 3.75
C TYR A 602 16.06 -2.82 4.31
N ASN A 603 17.17 -2.15 4.62
CA ASN A 603 17.20 -0.78 5.13
C ASN A 603 18.19 0.14 4.38
N ASP A 604 18.59 -0.26 3.18
CA ASP A 604 19.45 0.51 2.28
C ASP A 604 19.12 0.17 0.81
N TYR A 605 18.40 1.06 0.16
CA TYR A 605 17.89 0.89 -1.19
C TYR A 605 17.63 2.24 -1.86
N ASN A 606 17.50 2.22 -3.18
CA ASN A 606 17.26 3.42 -3.97
C ASN A 606 15.77 3.78 -4.00
N THR A 607 15.41 5.00 -3.63
CA THR A 607 14.01 5.48 -3.63
C THR A 607 13.57 6.13 -4.94
N SER A 608 14.43 6.18 -5.97
CA SER A 608 14.10 6.78 -7.27
C SER A 608 13.40 5.77 -8.18
N VAL A 609 12.13 6.06 -8.52
CA VAL A 609 11.36 5.28 -9.49
C VAL A 609 12.07 5.22 -10.85
N GLN A 610 12.69 6.32 -11.29
CA GLN A 610 13.46 6.34 -12.54
C GLN A 610 14.62 5.32 -12.53
N LYS A 611 15.39 5.24 -11.45
CA LYS A 611 16.50 4.27 -11.34
C LYS A 611 15.98 2.84 -11.32
N TYR A 612 14.89 2.58 -10.60
CA TYR A 612 14.21 1.28 -10.63
C TYR A 612 13.77 0.90 -12.05
N ARG A 613 13.12 1.81 -12.80
CA ARG A 613 12.68 1.56 -14.18
C ARG A 613 13.84 1.27 -15.12
N LEU A 614 14.99 1.95 -14.97
CA LEU A 614 16.20 1.65 -15.73
C LEU A 614 16.71 0.23 -15.45
N ALA A 615 16.77 -0.18 -14.19
CA ALA A 615 17.17 -1.53 -13.80
C ALA A 615 16.18 -2.60 -14.32
N LYS A 616 14.87 -2.35 -14.23
CA LYS A 616 13.82 -3.21 -14.80
C LYS A 616 13.95 -3.35 -16.31
N ALA A 617 14.20 -2.26 -17.03
CA ALA A 617 14.43 -2.28 -18.48
C ALA A 617 15.71 -3.08 -18.83
N GLN A 618 16.78 -2.93 -18.05
CA GLN A 618 18.00 -3.73 -18.20
C GLN A 618 17.73 -5.22 -18.00
N LEU A 619 16.96 -5.59 -16.97
CA LEU A 619 16.53 -6.96 -16.70
C LEU A 619 15.76 -7.57 -17.88
N LEU A 620 14.73 -6.88 -18.37
CA LEU A 620 13.94 -7.33 -19.52
C LEU A 620 14.78 -7.46 -20.79
N LYS A 621 15.68 -6.50 -21.03
CA LYS A 621 16.61 -6.56 -22.17
C LYS A 621 17.54 -7.76 -22.06
N ALA A 622 18.18 -7.97 -20.91
CA ALA A 622 19.09 -9.10 -20.68
C ALA A 622 18.41 -10.45 -20.94
N LEU A 623 17.16 -10.59 -20.50
CA LEU A 623 16.36 -11.80 -20.74
C LEU A 623 15.97 -12.01 -22.21
N SER A 624 16.01 -10.96 -23.03
CA SER A 624 15.54 -10.98 -24.42
C SER A 624 16.64 -11.20 -25.46
N VAL A 625 17.93 -11.04 -25.11
CA VAL A 625 19.05 -11.08 -26.07
C VAL A 625 19.21 -12.46 -26.75
N ASN A 626 18.75 -13.56 -26.14
CA ASN A 626 18.95 -14.91 -26.69
C ASN A 626 17.67 -15.58 -27.24
N SER A 627 16.51 -14.91 -27.20
CA SER A 627 15.28 -15.46 -27.79
C SER A 627 15.33 -15.54 -29.33
N THR A 628 16.31 -14.86 -29.95
CA THR A 628 16.51 -14.83 -31.40
C THR A 628 17.40 -15.97 -31.93
N GLU A 629 18.18 -16.64 -31.07
CA GLU A 629 19.00 -17.81 -31.48
C GLU A 629 18.24 -19.14 -31.45
N LEU A 630 17.06 -19.20 -30.84
CA LEU A 630 16.21 -20.40 -30.78
C LEU A 630 15.18 -20.51 -31.91
N ILE A 631 15.12 -19.53 -32.83
CA ILE A 631 14.26 -19.56 -34.02
C ILE A 631 15.09 -19.79 -35.31
N SER A 632 16.42 -19.94 -35.19
CA SER A 632 17.33 -20.14 -36.34
C SER A 632 18.21 -21.41 -36.24
N LYS A 633 17.84 -22.36 -35.38
CA LYS A 633 18.32 -23.75 -35.41
C LYS A 633 17.11 -24.66 -35.48
#